data_AF-B6YVR3-F1
#
_entry.id   AF-B6YVR3-F1
#
_cell.length_a   1.000
_cell.length_b   1.000
_cell.length_c   1.000
_cell.angle_alpha   90.00
_cell.angle_beta   90.00
_cell.angle_gamma   90.00
#
_symmetry.space_group_name_H-M   'P 1'
#
loop_
_entity.id
_entity.type
_entity.pdbx_description
1 polymer ?
#
loop_
_entity_poly.entity_id
_entity_poly.type
_entity_poly.pdbx_seq_one_letter_code
_entity_poly.pdbx_strand_id
1 'polypeptide(L)'
;MRKRRAFVLNSTVILLLIPLMLLLATYEDVSSQIIISQSERIQIEKTYRVVSYVEMDFQRTLEISGKRAIVTIVDYIANTRDFLDPNNPDNMANATIRDLVLFGEANEIAKNYSDNLMKDQTIIGWLGNMSAELQKQGYDFKIANISVSQIRAMSPAERADFLRQNVELVVAPLDSFRIVIKAKMNDVTISDLAGKVVYTGPIPREGHVYSIITLENLEDPLFSALTYGRYYRSIEPCEYTFPELIDKPVKVLYGNGSSDTDHVLGKYSSVTWSEGFIFFGEYYPGDGATGYVLRTGDINQITAPVVVNTTLKGVPISPKLVFQDSDIGVLVFGNTGPSVHWCSLNYKWRVNITIPKFPDGSLVLLKLPTSIFPNIYHTDGEASMMIYEKSDTACVQVPFWIEYWGPTYVWVWIKASGTDYTIYFTDDPVYATDGYNKEYLFWLIDTFDGTSINPVLWNDLADAYLDGNGHLVVPGGTEKLALQTAEAIDGTFFVRFRMAPDSAVTDFDAGVQVAPSTDSSEGYLQVTVNYPSNVQDVQIPVYLDSTTAQMILHNDLSQAQIEVYSDPQMTSPLPFWIEYWNDNGALIWIRGDLPGTFYIRYNTGTYKRGNGDEVFEFFDDFNKTLSKWAIDPYSQGATAILNPAGEGTVTIEGGDSIFAMRTNTRLDVDYSFAIRFRMRPNFNEAQDWNAGIGIWDEDRRYYSTSRGIVYYLEEQLFTDDIIGNGNPLAIHWAEWGYTRKSVWLENWWVNNDNLDNTGLQDRDFNYHTYEIQMTFGTSVKFLDLTRKIVNNYDRTPITINSPLEYIYFVIDSGDKNRGAVFDWIFVRKLIDDTQLSYQITKGASSTRIQFIDDNPFYKNEDHGGDTLAILENWGDSLISGSASVLSDYHRYQVVFRPGTTNIELSFEDIDSTARSVSYTLDKQVSSPVKVGIVIDSQGSILNTAYFDWIVIGRMPYYTVDPIDVGSSGIESAPETKGAYDARAYDLQPLISCIIGQKYFGTYEGVSFFERLENSVTNHDRYFQLAKKMQDELGIKYGDEYYPIGLVSFMVPNTNYDQKLFDLFSSLGILVEDGQSSVDYYFLNYYFGRIAKKTGYRVWGISYGTSALTGDLSVVPFFIDDETAAAILGPTGAQDLLKR
;
A
#
# COMPACT_ATOMS: atom_id res chain seq x y z
N MET A 1 -20.45 -132.69 82.48
CA MET A 1 -21.06 -131.56 81.74
C MET A 1 -20.59 -130.15 82.15
N ARG A 2 -20.04 -129.89 83.35
CA ARG A 2 -19.62 -128.52 83.79
C ARG A 2 -18.28 -127.97 83.24
N LYS A 3 -17.27 -128.80 82.93
CA LYS A 3 -15.93 -128.33 82.48
C LYS A 3 -15.86 -127.78 81.05
N ARG A 4 -16.71 -128.25 80.13
CA ARG A 4 -16.76 -127.71 78.75
C ARG A 4 -17.38 -126.31 78.65
N ARG A 5 -18.27 -125.92 79.57
CA ARG A 5 -18.90 -124.59 79.56
C ARG A 5 -17.97 -123.47 80.04
N ALA A 6 -17.09 -123.74 81.00
CA ALA A 6 -16.12 -122.76 81.51
C ALA A 6 -14.96 -122.48 80.55
N PHE A 7 -14.44 -123.50 79.84
CA PHE A 7 -13.43 -123.30 78.80
C PHE A 7 -14.01 -122.52 77.61
N VAL A 8 -15.22 -122.86 77.15
CA VAL A 8 -15.89 -122.09 76.09
C VAL A 8 -16.15 -120.65 76.54
N LEU A 9 -16.69 -120.41 77.75
CA LEU A 9 -16.90 -119.03 78.24
C LEU A 9 -15.61 -118.22 78.38
N ASN A 10 -14.53 -118.77 78.96
CA ASN A 10 -13.26 -118.03 79.09
C ASN A 10 -12.55 -117.84 77.74
N SER A 11 -12.57 -118.85 76.85
CA SER A 11 -12.03 -118.70 75.50
C SER A 11 -12.84 -117.70 74.68
N THR A 12 -14.17 -117.65 74.82
CA THR A 12 -15.04 -116.65 74.20
C THR A 12 -14.78 -115.25 74.77
N VAL A 13 -14.55 -115.11 76.08
CA VAL A 13 -14.19 -113.82 76.71
C VAL A 13 -12.81 -113.35 76.24
N ILE A 14 -11.81 -114.22 76.12
CA ILE A 14 -10.49 -113.86 75.57
C ILE A 14 -10.58 -113.55 74.07
N LEU A 15 -11.34 -114.33 73.30
CA LEU A 15 -11.63 -114.06 71.88
C LEU A 15 -12.44 -112.77 71.67
N LEU A 16 -13.20 -112.30 72.66
CA LEU A 16 -13.89 -111.02 72.65
C LEU A 16 -12.98 -109.87 73.14
N LEU A 17 -12.07 -110.14 74.09
CA LEU A 17 -11.12 -109.16 74.63
C LEU A 17 -10.00 -108.81 73.67
N ILE A 18 -9.51 -109.75 72.85
CA ILE A 18 -8.46 -109.47 71.85
C ILE A 18 -8.94 -108.41 70.85
N PRO A 19 -10.13 -108.54 70.21
CA PRO A 19 -10.71 -107.48 69.40
C PRO A 19 -10.95 -106.19 70.18
N LEU A 20 -11.36 -106.25 71.45
CA LEU A 20 -11.62 -105.07 72.27
C LEU A 20 -10.34 -104.29 72.61
N MET A 21 -9.25 -104.99 72.94
CA MET A 21 -7.94 -104.37 73.19
C MET A 21 -7.29 -103.87 71.91
N LEU A 22 -7.43 -104.60 70.79
CA LEU A 22 -7.05 -104.10 69.47
C LEU A 22 -7.85 -102.85 69.11
N LEU A 23 -9.16 -102.82 69.36
CA LEU A 23 -10.02 -101.65 69.14
C LEU A 23 -9.58 -100.47 70.01
N LEU A 24 -9.27 -100.69 71.30
CA LEU A 24 -8.77 -99.65 72.22
C LEU A 24 -7.41 -99.10 71.79
N ALA A 25 -6.45 -99.97 71.45
CA ALA A 25 -5.13 -99.54 70.98
C ALA A 25 -5.22 -98.79 69.63
N THR A 26 -6.07 -99.27 68.72
CA THR A 26 -6.31 -98.58 67.44
C THR A 26 -7.05 -97.26 67.66
N TYR A 27 -7.99 -97.19 68.60
CA TYR A 27 -8.69 -95.96 68.95
C TYR A 27 -7.75 -94.94 69.60
N GLU A 28 -6.86 -95.37 70.49
CA GLU A 28 -5.84 -94.51 71.09
C GLU A 28 -4.89 -93.96 70.02
N ASP A 29 -4.33 -94.82 69.17
CA ASP A 29 -3.41 -94.41 68.10
C ASP A 29 -4.08 -93.46 67.09
N VAL A 30 -5.28 -93.80 66.60
CA VAL A 30 -6.04 -92.94 65.69
C VAL A 30 -6.45 -91.63 66.38
N SER A 31 -6.87 -91.65 67.64
CA SER A 31 -7.22 -90.43 68.39
C SER A 31 -6.01 -89.53 68.63
N SER A 32 -4.85 -90.11 68.93
CA SER A 32 -3.58 -89.40 69.09
C SER A 32 -3.14 -88.77 67.78
N GLN A 33 -3.19 -89.52 66.67
CA GLN A 33 -2.92 -88.99 65.32
C GLN A 33 -3.91 -87.88 64.93
N ILE A 34 -5.19 -88.01 65.27
CA ILE A 34 -6.19 -86.95 65.05
C ILE A 34 -5.86 -85.73 65.91
N ILE A 35 -5.55 -85.87 67.20
CA ILE A 35 -5.23 -84.74 68.08
C ILE A 35 -3.94 -84.03 67.62
N ILE A 36 -2.90 -84.79 67.26
CA ILE A 36 -1.65 -84.24 66.74
C ILE A 36 -1.90 -83.52 65.41
N SER A 37 -2.60 -84.14 64.46
CA SER A 37 -2.90 -83.51 63.16
C SER A 37 -3.84 -82.30 63.28
N GLN A 38 -4.80 -82.30 64.19
CA GLN A 38 -5.66 -81.15 64.47
C GLN A 38 -4.88 -80.03 65.18
N SER A 39 -3.99 -80.37 66.11
CA SER A 39 -3.09 -79.42 66.77
C SER A 39 -2.13 -78.78 65.77
N GLU A 40 -1.49 -79.59 64.92
CA GLU A 40 -0.63 -79.11 63.83
C GLU A 40 -1.41 -78.23 62.85
N ARG A 41 -2.63 -78.63 62.46
CA ARG A 41 -3.51 -77.83 61.60
C ARG A 41 -3.90 -76.49 62.23
N ILE A 42 -4.29 -76.49 63.51
CA ILE A 42 -4.62 -75.25 64.25
C ILE A 42 -3.40 -74.33 64.34
N GLN A 43 -2.20 -74.89 64.57
CA GLN A 43 -0.96 -74.12 64.61
C GLN A 43 -0.59 -73.54 63.24
N ILE A 44 -0.73 -74.32 62.17
CA ILE A 44 -0.53 -73.85 60.79
C ILE A 44 -1.55 -72.75 60.45
N GLU A 45 -2.82 -72.90 60.84
CA GLU A 45 -3.86 -71.91 60.58
C GLU A 45 -3.63 -70.60 61.36
N LYS A 46 -3.23 -70.69 62.64
CA LYS A 46 -2.84 -69.52 63.43
C LYS A 46 -1.65 -68.79 62.81
N THR A 47 -0.62 -69.54 62.42
CA THR A 47 0.57 -69.01 61.74
C THR A 47 0.20 -68.31 60.44
N TYR A 48 -0.62 -68.96 59.61
CA TYR A 48 -1.10 -68.39 58.36
C TYR A 48 -1.87 -67.08 58.59
N ARG A 49 -2.76 -67.03 59.60
CA ARG A 49 -3.51 -65.82 59.95
C ARG A 49 -2.60 -64.68 60.43
N VAL A 50 -1.60 -64.98 61.27
CA VAL A 50 -0.64 -63.98 61.75
C VAL A 50 0.18 -63.42 60.59
N VAL A 51 0.75 -64.27 59.74
CA VAL A 51 1.53 -63.81 58.58
C VAL A 51 0.66 -63.01 57.61
N SER A 52 -0.56 -63.48 57.32
CA SER A 52 -1.48 -62.75 56.43
C SER A 52 -1.93 -61.40 57.01
N TYR A 53 -2.07 -61.30 58.33
CA TYR A 53 -2.34 -60.04 59.01
C TYR A 53 -1.18 -59.06 58.85
N VAL A 54 0.06 -59.52 59.07
CA VAL A 54 1.26 -58.69 58.88
C VAL A 54 1.38 -58.23 57.42
N GLU A 55 1.12 -59.11 56.45
CA GLU A 55 1.13 -58.77 55.01
C GLU A 55 0.10 -57.66 54.67
N MET A 56 -1.15 -57.82 55.12
CA MET A 56 -2.21 -56.83 54.87
C MET A 56 -1.94 -55.49 55.55
N ASP A 57 -1.45 -55.53 56.78
CA ASP A 57 -1.15 -54.32 57.55
C ASP A 57 0.11 -53.61 57.03
N PHE A 58 1.07 -54.36 56.47
CA PHE A 58 2.21 -53.81 55.75
C PHE A 58 1.74 -53.03 54.51
N GLN A 59 0.80 -53.58 53.72
CA GLN A 59 0.21 -52.85 52.59
C GLN A 59 -0.44 -51.54 52.99
N ARG A 60 -1.27 -51.55 54.05
CA ARG A 60 -1.92 -50.35 54.58
C ARG A 60 -0.92 -49.33 55.10
N THR A 61 0.16 -49.81 55.72
CA THR A 61 1.24 -48.94 56.20
C THR A 61 1.95 -48.25 55.04
N LEU A 62 2.21 -48.95 53.94
CA LEU A 62 2.79 -48.33 52.73
C LEU A 62 1.88 -47.23 52.17
N GLU A 63 0.57 -47.47 52.14
CA GLU A 63 -0.41 -46.47 51.68
C GLU A 63 -0.43 -45.22 52.56
N ILE A 64 -0.53 -45.40 53.89
CA ILE A 64 -0.60 -44.29 54.85
C ILE A 64 0.72 -43.51 54.85
N SER A 65 1.84 -44.22 54.99
CA SER A 65 3.17 -43.60 55.04
C SER A 65 3.50 -42.90 53.73
N GLY A 66 3.13 -43.50 52.59
CA GLY A 66 3.31 -42.91 51.27
C GLY A 66 2.49 -41.63 51.08
N LYS A 67 1.20 -41.63 51.44
CA LYS A 67 0.35 -40.44 51.40
C LYS A 67 0.92 -39.31 52.27
N ARG A 68 1.39 -39.65 53.47
CA ARG A 68 2.02 -38.67 54.38
C ARG A 68 3.33 -38.14 53.81
N ALA A 69 4.17 -38.99 53.22
CA ALA A 69 5.43 -38.57 52.62
C ALA A 69 5.20 -37.59 51.47
N ILE A 70 4.26 -37.89 50.56
CA ILE A 70 3.92 -36.99 49.45
C ILE A 70 3.41 -35.65 49.97
N VAL A 71 2.45 -35.63 50.91
CA VAL A 71 1.93 -34.39 51.50
C VAL A 71 3.02 -33.60 52.20
N THR A 72 3.96 -34.26 52.88
CA THR A 72 5.10 -33.61 53.56
C THR A 72 6.00 -32.89 52.57
N ILE A 73 6.30 -33.50 51.43
CA ILE A 73 7.13 -32.87 50.40
C ILE A 73 6.39 -31.71 49.74
N VAL A 74 5.11 -31.88 49.40
CA VAL A 74 4.29 -30.80 48.82
C VAL A 74 4.22 -29.60 49.76
N ASP A 75 3.93 -29.83 51.05
CA ASP A 75 3.88 -28.78 52.07
C ASP A 75 5.25 -28.10 52.27
N TYR A 76 6.34 -28.88 52.28
CA TYR A 76 7.69 -28.33 52.34
C TYR A 76 7.97 -27.40 51.16
N ILE A 77 7.83 -27.88 49.92
CA ILE A 77 8.15 -27.11 48.70
C ILE A 77 7.25 -25.88 48.58
N ALA A 78 5.95 -26.01 48.83
CA ALA A 78 5.01 -24.90 48.74
C ALA A 78 5.34 -23.75 49.72
N ASN A 79 5.88 -24.07 50.91
CA ASN A 79 6.20 -23.09 51.95
C ASN A 79 7.66 -22.58 51.92
N THR A 80 8.63 -23.43 51.57
CA THR A 80 10.06 -23.06 51.57
C THR A 80 10.54 -22.59 50.21
N ARG A 81 9.91 -23.07 49.12
CA ARG A 81 10.32 -22.86 47.72
C ARG A 81 11.61 -23.58 47.35
N ASP A 82 12.08 -24.48 48.22
CA ASP A 82 13.26 -25.30 48.00
C ASP A 82 12.83 -26.61 47.34
N PHE A 83 13.16 -26.77 46.04
CA PHE A 83 12.90 -27.99 45.29
C PHE A 83 13.95 -29.06 45.57
N LEU A 84 13.59 -30.33 45.34
CA LEU A 84 14.49 -31.47 45.52
C LEU A 84 15.63 -31.46 44.48
N ASP A 85 16.82 -31.93 44.85
CA ASP A 85 17.97 -31.99 43.92
C ASP A 85 17.79 -33.10 42.86
N PRO A 86 17.59 -32.75 41.57
CA PRO A 86 17.42 -33.74 40.50
C PRO A 86 18.72 -34.47 40.15
N ASN A 87 19.89 -33.95 40.53
CA ASN A 87 21.18 -34.47 40.09
C ASN A 87 21.77 -35.51 41.04
N ASN A 88 21.26 -35.61 42.26
CA ASN A 88 21.70 -36.58 43.25
C ASN A 88 20.71 -37.76 43.32
N PRO A 89 21.08 -38.98 42.87
CA PRO A 89 20.21 -40.14 42.86
C PRO A 89 19.59 -40.53 44.22
N ASP A 90 20.21 -40.11 45.32
CA ASP A 90 19.73 -40.36 46.68
C ASP A 90 18.76 -39.27 47.20
N ASN A 91 18.68 -38.12 46.52
CA ASN A 91 17.86 -36.97 46.90
C ASN A 91 16.74 -36.65 45.87
N MET A 92 16.73 -37.35 44.73
CA MET A 92 15.62 -37.33 43.77
C MET A 92 14.27 -37.64 44.43
N ALA A 93 13.17 -37.24 43.79
CA ALA A 93 11.81 -37.37 44.33
C ALA A 93 11.48 -38.80 44.79
N ASN A 94 11.79 -39.82 44.00
CA ASN A 94 11.53 -41.21 44.36
C ASN A 94 12.35 -41.68 45.58
N ALA A 95 13.61 -41.27 45.70
CA ALA A 95 14.49 -41.63 46.80
C ALA A 95 14.11 -40.89 48.10
N THR A 96 13.74 -39.61 47.98
CA THR A 96 13.24 -38.81 49.10
C THR A 96 11.93 -39.38 49.65
N ILE A 97 10.97 -39.74 48.78
CA ILE A 97 9.72 -40.40 49.22
C ILE A 97 10.04 -41.76 49.87
N ARG A 98 10.96 -42.56 49.31
CA ARG A 98 11.38 -43.85 49.87
C ARG A 98 11.90 -43.68 51.31
N ASP A 99 12.80 -42.72 51.53
CA ASP A 99 13.45 -42.50 52.83
C ASP A 99 12.46 -41.96 53.88
N LEU A 100 11.57 -41.05 53.48
CA LEU A 100 10.45 -40.61 54.33
C LEU A 100 9.55 -41.79 54.71
N VAL A 101 9.18 -42.66 53.77
CA VAL A 101 8.35 -43.85 54.06
C VAL A 101 9.06 -44.83 55.00
N LEU A 102 10.36 -45.06 54.82
CA LEU A 102 11.12 -46.00 55.64
C LEU A 102 11.30 -45.50 57.08
N PHE A 103 11.75 -44.26 57.26
CA PHE A 103 12.18 -43.74 58.56
C PHE A 103 11.79 -42.29 58.89
N GLY A 104 11.12 -41.58 57.99
CA GLY A 104 10.49 -40.28 58.28
C GLY A 104 11.43 -39.08 58.21
N GLU A 105 12.64 -39.26 57.71
CA GLU A 105 13.64 -38.20 57.52
C GLU A 105 14.24 -38.32 56.11
N ALA A 106 14.60 -37.21 55.50
CA ALA A 106 15.32 -37.15 54.23
C ALA A 106 16.26 -35.94 54.23
N ASN A 107 17.40 -36.02 53.53
CA ASN A 107 18.44 -34.98 53.60
C ASN A 107 17.96 -33.61 53.10
N GLU A 108 17.09 -33.59 52.07
CA GLU A 108 16.55 -32.36 51.48
C GLU A 108 15.43 -31.73 52.31
N ILE A 109 14.79 -32.50 53.20
CA ILE A 109 13.63 -32.02 53.96
C ILE A 109 14.06 -31.62 55.36
N ALA A 110 13.83 -30.36 55.70
CA ALA A 110 14.11 -29.86 57.03
C ALA A 110 13.32 -30.66 58.09
N LYS A 111 14.03 -31.15 59.12
CA LYS A 111 13.50 -32.08 60.12
C LYS A 111 12.21 -31.61 60.81
N ASN A 112 12.05 -30.31 61.01
CA ASN A 112 10.83 -29.75 61.61
C ASN A 112 9.58 -29.99 60.74
N TYR A 113 9.70 -30.03 59.41
CA TYR A 113 8.58 -30.36 58.53
C TYR A 113 8.26 -31.86 58.58
N SER A 114 9.29 -32.70 58.46
CA SER A 114 9.10 -34.15 58.48
C SER A 114 8.56 -34.65 59.84
N ASP A 115 9.04 -34.09 60.95
CA ASP A 115 8.57 -34.44 62.30
C ASP A 115 7.09 -34.09 62.54
N ASN A 116 6.52 -33.12 61.83
CA ASN A 116 5.12 -32.73 62.02
C ASN A 116 4.13 -33.69 61.36
N LEU A 117 4.46 -34.21 60.17
CA LEU A 117 3.54 -34.98 59.33
C LEU A 117 3.88 -36.48 59.26
N MET A 118 5.16 -36.86 59.40
CA MET A 118 5.63 -38.26 59.30
C MET A 118 5.75 -38.98 60.63
N LYS A 119 5.66 -38.27 61.77
CA LYS A 119 5.94 -38.85 63.09
C LYS A 119 5.10 -40.10 63.36
N ASP A 120 5.80 -41.20 63.63
CA ASP A 120 5.25 -42.55 63.85
C ASP A 120 4.41 -43.12 62.68
N GLN A 121 4.42 -42.48 61.50
CA GLN A 121 3.75 -42.89 60.26
C GLN A 121 4.75 -43.40 59.22
N THR A 122 5.64 -44.30 59.64
CA THR A 122 6.75 -44.84 58.84
C THR A 122 6.86 -46.35 58.99
N ILE A 123 7.61 -47.02 58.12
CA ILE A 123 7.86 -48.46 58.25
C ILE A 123 8.55 -48.78 59.59
N ILE A 124 9.52 -47.98 60.04
CA ILE A 124 10.14 -48.20 61.36
C ILE A 124 9.15 -48.00 62.53
N GLY A 125 8.24 -47.04 62.41
CA GLY A 125 7.17 -46.82 63.39
C GLY A 125 6.21 -48.02 63.43
N TRP A 126 5.77 -48.48 62.26
CA TRP A 126 4.95 -49.66 62.09
C TRP A 126 5.62 -50.92 62.61
N LEU A 127 6.90 -51.16 62.29
CA LEU A 127 7.66 -52.29 62.82
C LEU A 127 7.65 -52.29 64.35
N GLY A 128 7.82 -51.13 64.98
CA GLY A 128 7.72 -50.96 66.42
C GLY A 128 6.35 -51.35 66.97
N ASN A 129 5.26 -50.90 66.33
CA ASN A 129 3.89 -51.20 66.72
C ASN A 129 3.52 -52.67 66.50
N MET A 130 3.89 -53.23 65.36
CA MET A 130 3.66 -54.62 64.98
C MET A 130 4.45 -55.57 65.88
N SER A 131 5.71 -55.26 66.18
CA SER A 131 6.52 -56.04 67.14
C SER A 131 5.88 -56.06 68.53
N ALA A 132 5.39 -54.91 69.02
CA ALA A 132 4.69 -54.85 70.31
C ALA A 132 3.39 -55.67 70.31
N GLU A 133 2.63 -55.65 69.22
CA GLU A 133 1.39 -56.41 69.11
C GLU A 133 1.64 -57.91 68.99
N LEU A 134 2.63 -58.33 68.19
CA LEU A 134 3.05 -59.72 68.10
C LEU A 134 3.57 -60.26 69.44
N GLN A 135 4.30 -59.44 70.21
CA GLN A 135 4.76 -59.81 71.55
C GLN A 135 3.60 -60.06 72.51
N LYS A 136 2.52 -59.26 72.47
CA LYS A 136 1.30 -59.54 73.26
C LYS A 136 0.66 -60.86 72.89
N GLN A 137 0.80 -61.29 71.64
CA GLN A 137 0.28 -62.55 71.12
C GLN A 137 1.24 -63.74 71.33
N GLY A 138 2.40 -63.51 71.95
CA GLY A 138 3.39 -64.55 72.25
C GLY A 138 4.40 -64.83 71.14
N TYR A 139 4.59 -63.88 70.21
CA TYR A 139 5.54 -63.98 69.11
C TYR A 139 6.60 -62.87 69.16
N ASP A 140 7.80 -63.16 68.65
CA ASP A 140 8.89 -62.22 68.43
C ASP A 140 9.09 -62.01 66.93
N PHE A 141 9.41 -60.77 66.53
CA PHE A 141 9.53 -60.35 65.13
C PHE A 141 10.95 -59.85 64.85
N LYS A 142 11.64 -60.49 63.90
CA LYS A 142 13.03 -60.19 63.53
C LYS A 142 13.16 -59.99 62.03
N ILE A 143 14.08 -59.11 61.64
CA ILE A 143 14.50 -58.89 60.25
C ILE A 143 15.99 -59.17 60.19
N ALA A 144 16.45 -60.01 59.26
CA ALA A 144 17.84 -60.43 59.16
C ALA A 144 18.42 -60.92 60.52
N ASN A 145 17.60 -61.64 61.29
CA ASN A 145 17.88 -62.15 62.63
C ASN A 145 18.17 -61.07 63.72
N ILE A 146 17.86 -59.80 63.46
CA ILE A 146 17.92 -58.72 64.44
C ILE A 146 16.49 -58.38 64.90
N SER A 147 16.30 -58.26 66.22
CA SER A 147 14.99 -57.89 66.79
C SER A 147 14.65 -56.42 66.52
N VAL A 148 13.36 -56.10 66.39
CA VAL A 148 12.92 -54.71 66.15
C VAL A 148 13.40 -53.73 67.24
N SER A 149 13.49 -54.18 68.49
CA SER A 149 14.03 -53.35 69.58
C SER A 149 15.50 -52.98 69.37
N GLN A 150 16.31 -53.91 68.85
CA GLN A 150 17.70 -53.65 68.48
C GLN A 150 17.79 -52.70 67.27
N ILE A 151 16.94 -52.87 66.26
CA ILE A 151 16.88 -51.98 65.09
C ILE A 151 16.54 -50.55 65.53
N ARG A 152 15.59 -50.38 66.46
CA ARG A 152 15.21 -49.06 66.99
C ARG A 152 16.29 -48.42 67.87
N ALA A 153 17.21 -49.21 68.43
CA ALA A 153 18.30 -48.73 69.27
C ALA A 153 19.55 -48.32 68.46
N MET A 154 19.61 -48.65 67.16
CA MET A 154 20.67 -48.20 66.25
C MET A 154 20.68 -46.67 66.13
N SER A 155 21.85 -46.09 65.81
CA SER A 155 21.91 -44.68 65.44
C SER A 155 21.08 -44.42 64.17
N PRO A 156 20.61 -43.18 63.93
CA PRO A 156 19.80 -42.87 62.75
C PRO A 156 20.42 -43.32 61.42
N ALA A 157 21.73 -43.14 61.25
CA ALA A 157 22.45 -43.54 60.04
C ALA A 157 22.53 -45.07 59.89
N GLU A 158 22.95 -45.79 60.93
CA GLU A 158 23.03 -47.27 60.92
C GLU A 158 21.65 -47.89 60.65
N ARG A 159 20.60 -47.30 61.21
CA ARG A 159 19.22 -47.75 61.03
C ARG A 159 18.73 -47.52 59.60
N ALA A 160 19.04 -46.38 58.99
CA ALA A 160 18.69 -46.09 57.61
C ALA A 160 19.36 -47.08 56.66
N ASP A 161 20.66 -47.34 56.84
CA ASP A 161 21.41 -48.31 56.02
C ASP A 161 20.87 -49.73 56.20
N PHE A 162 20.57 -50.13 57.45
CA PHE A 162 19.94 -51.41 57.73
C PHE A 162 18.60 -51.57 57.00
N LEU A 163 17.72 -50.57 57.05
CA LEU A 163 16.40 -50.64 56.42
C LEU A 163 16.50 -50.64 54.89
N ARG A 164 17.36 -49.81 54.30
CA ARG A 164 17.58 -49.81 52.83
C ARG A 164 18.12 -51.14 52.31
N GLN A 165 18.90 -51.86 53.12
CA GLN A 165 19.44 -53.17 52.75
C GLN A 165 18.41 -54.31 52.88
N ASN A 166 17.51 -54.24 53.87
CA ASN A 166 16.62 -55.34 54.22
C ASN A 166 15.16 -55.14 53.80
N VAL A 167 14.77 -53.93 53.42
CA VAL A 167 13.46 -53.59 52.87
C VAL A 167 13.66 -53.08 51.45
N GLU A 168 13.34 -53.91 50.47
CA GLU A 168 13.26 -53.47 49.08
C GLU A 168 12.04 -52.57 48.95
N LEU A 169 12.26 -51.27 48.74
CA LEU A 169 11.20 -50.29 48.55
C LEU A 169 11.48 -49.43 47.33
N VAL A 170 10.58 -49.50 46.36
CA VAL A 170 10.63 -48.77 45.09
C VAL A 170 9.43 -47.85 45.02
N VAL A 171 9.68 -46.56 44.80
CA VAL A 171 8.66 -45.55 44.57
C VAL A 171 8.75 -45.11 43.11
N ALA A 172 7.61 -45.06 42.42
CA ALA A 172 7.55 -44.68 41.02
C ALA A 172 6.24 -43.94 40.71
N PRO A 173 6.23 -43.04 39.72
CA PRO A 173 4.97 -42.68 39.06
C PRO A 173 4.36 -43.95 38.47
N LEU A 174 3.06 -44.13 38.65
CA LEU A 174 2.30 -45.19 37.99
C LEU A 174 1.78 -44.68 36.64
N ASP A 175 1.21 -43.48 36.68
CA ASP A 175 0.78 -42.64 35.56
C ASP A 175 0.77 -41.18 36.03
N SER A 176 0.24 -40.27 35.22
CA SER A 176 0.18 -38.83 35.51
C SER A 176 -0.49 -38.48 36.83
N PHE A 177 -1.48 -39.27 37.28
CA PHE A 177 -2.33 -38.95 38.44
C PHE A 177 -2.11 -39.89 39.62
N ARG A 178 -1.25 -40.92 39.49
CA ARG A 178 -1.06 -41.95 40.51
C ARG A 178 0.41 -42.30 40.70
N ILE A 179 0.77 -42.58 41.95
CA ILE A 179 2.10 -43.07 42.35
C ILE A 179 1.94 -44.50 42.86
N VAL A 180 2.93 -45.35 42.57
CA VAL A 180 3.01 -46.70 43.11
C VAL A 180 4.20 -46.84 44.04
N ILE A 181 3.96 -47.48 45.18
CA ILE A 181 4.98 -47.93 46.11
C ILE A 181 4.98 -49.45 46.09
N LYS A 182 6.08 -50.03 45.60
CA LYS A 182 6.35 -51.47 45.61
C LYS A 182 7.28 -51.76 46.78
N ALA A 183 6.92 -52.71 47.64
CA ALA A 183 7.79 -53.09 48.75
C ALA A 183 7.82 -54.59 49.05
N LYS A 184 8.95 -55.02 49.59
CA LYS A 184 9.19 -56.36 50.12
C LYS A 184 10.22 -56.31 51.24
N MET A 185 9.89 -56.89 52.39
CA MET A 185 10.85 -57.11 53.47
C MET A 185 11.51 -58.47 53.28
N ASN A 186 12.85 -58.48 53.28
CA ASN A 186 13.64 -59.69 53.14
C ASN A 186 13.95 -60.31 54.52
N ASP A 187 14.12 -61.62 54.56
CA ASP A 187 14.60 -62.38 55.73
C ASP A 187 13.86 -62.07 57.05
N VAL A 188 12.52 -62.07 57.00
CA VAL A 188 11.69 -61.93 58.19
C VAL A 188 11.61 -63.27 58.91
N THR A 189 11.80 -63.24 60.23
CA THR A 189 11.63 -64.41 61.10
C THR A 189 10.65 -64.07 62.22
N ILE A 190 9.58 -64.86 62.32
CA ILE A 190 8.63 -64.82 63.43
C ILE A 190 8.84 -66.09 64.25
N SER A 191 9.16 -65.94 65.54
CA SER A 191 9.32 -67.07 66.47
C SER A 191 8.37 -66.92 67.64
N ASP A 192 7.98 -68.01 68.30
CA ASP A 192 7.30 -67.92 69.58
C ASP A 192 8.26 -67.48 70.71
N LEU A 193 7.71 -67.16 71.89
CA LEU A 193 8.52 -66.80 73.07
C LEU A 193 9.45 -67.93 73.57
N ALA A 194 9.26 -69.17 73.12
CA ALA A 194 10.16 -70.30 73.42
C ALA A 194 11.32 -70.41 72.40
N GLY A 195 11.37 -69.53 71.40
CA GLY A 195 12.40 -69.50 70.36
C GLY A 195 12.13 -70.46 69.19
N LYS A 196 10.96 -71.10 69.12
CA LYS A 196 10.58 -71.93 67.97
C LYS A 196 10.20 -71.02 66.81
N VAL A 197 10.83 -71.22 65.66
CA VAL A 197 10.51 -70.48 64.43
C VAL A 197 9.14 -70.91 63.90
N VAL A 198 8.26 -69.93 63.76
CA VAL A 198 6.86 -70.06 63.29
C VAL A 198 6.78 -69.70 61.81
N TYR A 199 7.54 -68.69 61.40
CA TYR A 199 7.68 -68.28 60.00
C TYR A 199 9.11 -67.80 59.74
N THR A 200 9.66 -68.16 58.58
CA THR A 200 10.90 -67.59 58.06
C THR A 200 10.78 -67.42 56.56
N GLY A 201 11.08 -66.22 56.06
CA GLY A 201 10.92 -65.87 54.65
C GLY A 201 10.63 -64.38 54.45
N PRO A 202 10.40 -63.95 53.21
CA PRO A 202 10.06 -62.56 52.92
C PRO A 202 8.64 -62.21 53.34
N ILE A 203 8.34 -60.92 53.52
CA ILE A 203 6.97 -60.41 53.62
C ILE A 203 6.79 -59.39 52.48
N PRO A 204 5.91 -59.66 51.50
CA PRO A 204 4.95 -60.76 51.45
C PRO A 204 5.62 -62.09 51.07
N ARG A 205 4.92 -63.20 51.34
CA ARG A 205 5.38 -64.57 51.04
C ARG A 205 5.71 -64.79 49.57
N GLU A 206 4.93 -64.18 48.68
CA GLU A 206 5.10 -64.25 47.23
C GLU A 206 5.13 -62.85 46.63
N GLY A 207 6.03 -62.61 45.68
CA GLY A 207 6.11 -61.34 44.96
C GLY A 207 6.42 -60.13 45.84
N HIS A 208 5.62 -59.07 45.67
CA HIS A 208 5.76 -57.79 46.36
C HIS A 208 4.38 -57.27 46.76
N VAL A 209 4.34 -56.38 47.75
CA VAL A 209 3.14 -55.60 48.07
C VAL A 209 3.18 -54.31 47.27
N TYR A 210 2.04 -53.91 46.72
CA TYR A 210 1.87 -52.66 45.98
C TYR A 210 0.84 -51.77 46.68
N SER A 211 1.16 -50.49 46.78
CA SER A 211 0.24 -49.44 47.21
C SER A 211 0.15 -48.37 46.14
N ILE A 212 -1.06 -48.07 45.68
CA ILE A 212 -1.33 -47.04 44.67
C ILE A 212 -1.93 -45.83 45.36
N ILE A 213 -1.32 -44.66 45.14
CA ILE A 213 -1.68 -43.40 45.77
C ILE A 213 -2.15 -42.44 44.69
N THR A 214 -3.36 -41.89 44.83
CA THR A 214 -3.88 -40.86 43.93
C THR A 214 -3.33 -39.47 44.29
N LEU A 215 -3.05 -38.68 43.25
CA LEU A 215 -2.65 -37.27 43.32
C LEU A 215 -3.85 -36.33 43.15
N GLU A 216 -5.03 -36.84 42.83
CA GLU A 216 -6.23 -36.01 42.64
C GLU A 216 -6.57 -35.22 43.91
N ASN A 217 -6.90 -33.94 43.74
CA ASN A 217 -7.16 -32.96 44.80
C ASN A 217 -5.95 -32.62 45.68
N LEU A 218 -4.75 -33.12 45.36
CA LEU A 218 -3.51 -32.64 45.98
C LEU A 218 -3.11 -31.29 45.38
N GLU A 219 -2.50 -30.42 46.18
CA GLU A 219 -1.91 -29.19 45.67
C GLU A 219 -0.71 -29.49 44.76
N ASP A 220 -0.63 -28.81 43.62
CA ASP A 220 0.58 -28.79 42.80
C ASP A 220 1.56 -27.78 43.39
N PRO A 221 2.67 -28.23 44.02
CA PRO A 221 3.55 -27.35 44.78
C PRO A 221 4.29 -26.34 43.90
N LEU A 222 4.37 -26.58 42.59
CA LEU A 222 5.08 -25.70 41.65
C LEU A 222 4.47 -24.29 41.64
N PHE A 223 3.13 -24.20 41.69
CA PHE A 223 2.40 -22.94 41.63
C PHE A 223 2.70 -22.05 42.84
N SER A 224 2.53 -22.61 44.05
CA SER A 224 2.78 -21.89 45.29
C SER A 224 4.26 -21.54 45.46
N ALA A 225 5.17 -22.46 45.13
CA ALA A 225 6.61 -22.23 45.26
C ALA A 225 7.11 -21.10 44.34
N LEU A 226 6.70 -21.10 43.07
CA LEU A 226 7.16 -20.09 42.10
C LEU A 226 6.46 -18.75 42.28
N THR A 227 5.18 -18.72 42.66
CA THR A 227 4.41 -17.47 42.82
C THR A 227 4.48 -16.86 44.22
N TYR A 228 5.36 -17.36 45.10
CA TYR A 228 5.49 -16.90 46.49
C TYR A 228 4.18 -17.05 47.29
N GLY A 229 3.47 -18.16 47.09
CA GLY A 229 2.21 -18.49 47.75
C GLY A 229 1.01 -17.65 47.32
N ARG A 230 1.13 -16.85 46.24
CA ARG A 230 0.05 -15.97 45.76
C ARG A 230 -0.95 -16.69 44.87
N TYR A 231 -0.57 -17.82 44.30
CA TYR A 231 -1.41 -18.64 43.46
C TYR A 231 -1.17 -20.11 43.78
N TYR A 232 -2.24 -20.87 43.95
CA TYR A 232 -2.23 -22.31 44.20
C TYR A 232 -3.23 -22.99 43.28
N ARG A 233 -2.98 -24.25 42.95
CA ARG A 233 -3.87 -25.08 42.11
C ARG A 233 -3.88 -26.51 42.63
N SER A 234 -5.06 -27.12 42.62
CA SER A 234 -5.23 -28.54 42.92
C SER A 234 -5.17 -29.37 41.64
N ILE A 235 -4.56 -30.54 41.69
CA ILE A 235 -4.46 -31.48 40.58
C ILE A 235 -5.84 -32.11 40.37
N GLU A 236 -6.50 -31.71 39.30
CA GLU A 236 -7.81 -32.23 38.92
C GLU A 236 -7.78 -32.68 37.45
N PRO A 237 -8.07 -33.95 37.14
CA PRO A 237 -8.02 -34.44 35.77
C PRO A 237 -9.13 -33.81 34.92
N CYS A 238 -8.81 -33.55 33.65
CA CYS A 238 -9.82 -33.25 32.63
C CYS A 238 -10.64 -34.51 32.33
N GLU A 239 -11.88 -34.34 31.85
CA GLU A 239 -12.70 -35.46 31.35
C GLU A 239 -11.94 -36.29 30.31
N TYR A 240 -11.12 -35.61 29.49
CA TYR A 240 -10.19 -36.19 28.52
C TYR A 240 -8.81 -36.40 29.16
N THR A 241 -8.76 -37.26 30.19
CA THR A 241 -7.59 -37.38 31.09
C THR A 241 -6.31 -37.80 30.36
N PHE A 242 -6.40 -38.68 29.35
CA PHE A 242 -5.25 -39.20 28.61
C PHE A 242 -5.46 -39.02 27.10
N PRO A 243 -5.28 -37.80 26.56
CA PRO A 243 -5.66 -37.47 25.17
C PRO A 243 -4.85 -38.22 24.11
N GLU A 244 -3.66 -38.68 24.45
CA GLU A 244 -2.80 -39.47 23.56
C GLU A 244 -3.23 -40.94 23.46
N LEU A 245 -3.99 -41.44 24.43
CA LEU A 245 -4.37 -42.86 24.54
C LEU A 245 -5.86 -43.14 24.30
N ILE A 246 -6.74 -42.31 24.86
CA ILE A 246 -8.17 -42.60 24.96
C ILE A 246 -8.96 -41.70 24.01
N ASP A 247 -9.28 -40.49 24.46
CA ASP A 247 -10.09 -39.52 23.75
C ASP A 247 -9.49 -38.12 23.92
N LYS A 248 -9.55 -37.34 22.84
CA LYS A 248 -9.02 -35.98 22.78
C LYS A 248 -10.08 -34.97 23.16
N PRO A 249 -9.72 -33.84 23.81
CA PRO A 249 -10.65 -32.77 24.16
C PRO A 249 -11.08 -31.91 22.96
N VAL A 250 -11.05 -32.47 21.75
CA VAL A 250 -11.56 -31.86 20.53
C VAL A 250 -12.35 -32.90 19.77
N LYS A 251 -13.53 -32.53 19.29
CA LYS A 251 -14.30 -33.39 18.38
C LYS A 251 -14.07 -32.94 16.96
N VAL A 252 -13.99 -33.89 16.03
CA VAL A 252 -13.73 -33.61 14.62
C VAL A 252 -14.63 -34.45 13.73
N LEU A 253 -15.16 -33.83 12.67
CA LEU A 253 -15.80 -34.51 11.55
C LEU A 253 -15.02 -34.23 10.27
N TYR A 254 -14.90 -35.24 9.42
CA TYR A 254 -14.22 -35.16 8.13
C TYR A 254 -15.24 -35.17 7.00
N GLY A 255 -15.08 -34.37 5.96
CA GLY A 255 -16.00 -34.34 4.82
C GLY A 255 -15.41 -33.64 3.61
N ASN A 256 -16.22 -33.50 2.57
CA ASN A 256 -15.84 -32.73 1.39
C ASN A 256 -16.10 -31.26 1.66
N GLY A 257 -15.06 -30.43 1.52
CA GLY A 257 -15.17 -28.99 1.76
C GLY A 257 -15.29 -28.14 0.51
N SER A 258 -15.79 -26.92 0.66
CA SER A 258 -15.53 -25.79 -0.23
C SER A 258 -15.53 -24.51 0.60
N SER A 259 -14.51 -23.68 0.42
CA SER A 259 -14.33 -22.40 1.12
C SER A 259 -13.32 -21.54 0.36
N ASP A 260 -13.45 -20.22 0.47
CA ASP A 260 -12.48 -19.22 0.01
C ASP A 260 -11.42 -18.90 1.07
N THR A 261 -11.67 -19.26 2.34
CA THR A 261 -10.70 -19.18 3.44
C THR A 261 -10.29 -20.57 3.94
N ASP A 262 -9.08 -20.67 4.47
CA ASP A 262 -8.51 -21.89 5.07
C ASP A 262 -9.22 -22.27 6.39
N HIS A 263 -9.61 -21.25 7.16
CA HIS A 263 -10.30 -21.37 8.44
C HIS A 263 -11.57 -20.53 8.48
N VAL A 264 -12.62 -21.08 9.11
CA VAL A 264 -13.86 -20.35 9.40
C VAL A 264 -14.26 -20.58 10.84
N LEU A 265 -14.48 -19.48 11.57
CA LEU A 265 -14.84 -19.48 12.99
C LEU A 265 -16.30 -19.07 13.19
N GLY A 266 -16.98 -19.76 14.11
CA GLY A 266 -18.32 -19.38 14.55
C GLY A 266 -18.81 -20.25 15.70
N LYS A 267 -20.04 -20.01 16.14
CA LYS A 267 -20.72 -20.91 17.08
C LYS A 267 -21.58 -21.91 16.32
N TYR A 268 -21.52 -23.19 16.70
CA TYR A 268 -22.38 -24.20 16.12
C TYR A 268 -23.86 -23.94 16.45
N SER A 269 -24.75 -24.10 15.47
CA SER A 269 -26.20 -24.12 15.72
C SER A 269 -26.92 -25.03 14.73
N SER A 270 -27.85 -25.83 15.24
CA SER A 270 -28.73 -26.70 14.47
C SER A 270 -30.07 -26.06 14.08
N VAL A 271 -30.32 -24.84 14.58
CA VAL A 271 -31.59 -24.10 14.43
C VAL A 271 -31.43 -22.67 13.91
N THR A 272 -30.28 -22.02 14.14
CA THR A 272 -30.00 -20.65 13.71
C THR A 272 -28.91 -20.67 12.64
N TRP A 273 -29.15 -20.00 11.51
CA TRP A 273 -28.21 -19.95 10.38
C TRP A 273 -28.01 -18.52 9.89
N SER A 274 -27.71 -17.60 10.82
CA SER A 274 -27.33 -16.22 10.51
C SER A 274 -25.82 -16.01 10.64
N GLU A 275 -25.33 -14.82 10.27
CA GLU A 275 -23.93 -14.43 10.45
C GLU A 275 -23.42 -14.70 11.88
N GLY A 276 -22.20 -15.23 11.97
CA GLY A 276 -21.52 -15.67 13.18
C GLY A 276 -21.84 -17.11 13.62
N PHE A 277 -22.92 -17.73 13.12
CA PHE A 277 -23.21 -19.14 13.36
C PHE A 277 -22.67 -20.04 12.24
N ILE A 278 -22.20 -21.22 12.63
CA ILE A 278 -21.94 -22.35 11.74
C ILE A 278 -23.13 -23.30 11.87
N PHE A 279 -23.92 -23.42 10.80
CA PHE A 279 -25.06 -24.33 10.80
C PHE A 279 -24.58 -25.78 10.73
N PHE A 280 -25.14 -26.68 11.54
CA PHE A 280 -24.90 -28.12 11.39
C PHE A 280 -26.19 -28.94 11.30
N GLY A 281 -26.25 -29.88 10.36
CA GLY A 281 -27.50 -30.61 10.08
C GLY A 281 -27.38 -31.77 9.09
N GLU A 282 -28.54 -32.28 8.68
CA GLU A 282 -28.61 -33.39 7.71
C GLU A 282 -28.43 -32.88 6.28
N TYR A 283 -29.04 -31.74 5.96
CA TYR A 283 -29.13 -31.15 4.63
C TYR A 283 -29.00 -29.63 4.71
N TYR A 284 -28.69 -29.00 3.57
CA TYR A 284 -28.52 -27.56 3.45
C TYR A 284 -29.84 -26.80 3.66
N PRO A 285 -29.91 -25.83 4.59
CA PRO A 285 -31.16 -25.13 4.94
C PRO A 285 -31.45 -23.88 4.11
N GLY A 286 -30.53 -23.46 3.24
CA GLY A 286 -30.53 -22.16 2.53
C GLY A 286 -29.44 -21.22 3.04
N ASP A 287 -29.25 -20.08 2.35
CA ASP A 287 -28.19 -19.10 2.64
C ASP A 287 -28.45 -18.27 3.91
N GLY A 288 -27.38 -17.79 4.54
CA GLY A 288 -27.42 -16.88 5.71
C GLY A 288 -26.37 -17.14 6.79
N ALA A 289 -25.86 -18.37 6.94
CA ALA A 289 -24.85 -18.71 7.94
C ALA A 289 -23.44 -18.39 7.47
N THR A 290 -22.51 -18.23 8.42
CA THR A 290 -21.07 -18.05 8.14
C THR A 290 -20.41 -19.33 7.63
N GLY A 291 -20.95 -20.50 7.98
CA GLY A 291 -20.51 -21.77 7.41
C GLY A 291 -21.51 -22.90 7.68
N TYR A 292 -21.30 -24.04 7.03
CA TYR A 292 -22.22 -25.18 7.08
C TYR A 292 -21.47 -26.50 7.30
N VAL A 293 -22.02 -27.39 8.13
CA VAL A 293 -21.54 -28.77 8.32
C VAL A 293 -22.69 -29.74 8.16
N LEU A 294 -22.69 -30.51 7.07
CA LEU A 294 -23.86 -31.25 6.61
C LEU A 294 -23.54 -32.74 6.45
N ARG A 295 -24.44 -33.61 6.93
CA ARG A 295 -24.34 -35.05 6.68
C ARG A 295 -24.32 -35.37 5.19
N THR A 296 -25.13 -34.68 4.39
CA THR A 296 -25.22 -34.90 2.94
C THR A 296 -25.48 -33.58 2.23
N GLY A 297 -24.74 -33.32 1.15
CA GLY A 297 -24.89 -32.10 0.34
C GLY A 297 -23.96 -32.09 -0.87
N ASP A 298 -24.16 -31.11 -1.74
CA ASP A 298 -23.32 -30.85 -2.91
C ASP A 298 -22.63 -29.48 -2.72
N ILE A 299 -21.29 -29.50 -2.70
CA ILE A 299 -20.47 -28.30 -2.52
C ILE A 299 -20.70 -27.25 -3.62
N ASN A 300 -21.13 -27.67 -4.82
CA ASN A 300 -21.36 -26.74 -5.94
C ASN A 300 -22.65 -25.93 -5.82
N GLN A 301 -23.51 -26.26 -4.84
CA GLN A 301 -24.80 -25.60 -4.64
C GLN A 301 -24.78 -24.57 -3.51
N ILE A 302 -23.64 -24.42 -2.81
CA ILE A 302 -23.52 -23.62 -1.59
C ILE A 302 -22.32 -22.70 -1.78
N THR A 303 -22.57 -21.39 -1.80
CA THR A 303 -21.52 -20.38 -2.03
C THR A 303 -20.74 -20.02 -0.76
N ALA A 304 -21.31 -20.29 0.41
CA ALA A 304 -20.67 -20.09 1.70
C ALA A 304 -19.77 -21.28 2.09
N PRO A 305 -18.79 -21.10 2.99
CA PRO A 305 -17.94 -22.17 3.46
C PRO A 305 -18.73 -23.38 3.97
N VAL A 306 -18.45 -24.57 3.44
CA VAL A 306 -19.26 -25.76 3.73
C VAL A 306 -18.45 -27.03 3.78
N VAL A 307 -18.72 -27.89 4.78
CA VAL A 307 -18.27 -29.27 4.88
C VAL A 307 -19.49 -30.19 4.69
N VAL A 308 -19.55 -30.93 3.58
CA VAL A 308 -20.64 -31.90 3.29
C VAL A 308 -20.13 -33.34 3.37
N ASN A 309 -21.06 -34.30 3.38
CA ASN A 309 -20.75 -35.73 3.38
C ASN A 309 -19.89 -36.14 4.59
N THR A 310 -20.28 -35.65 5.78
CA THR A 310 -19.48 -35.82 6.99
C THR A 310 -19.34 -37.28 7.43
N THR A 311 -18.14 -37.63 7.85
CA THR A 311 -17.72 -38.93 8.34
C THR A 311 -16.92 -38.80 9.63
N LEU A 312 -16.94 -39.85 10.45
CA LEU A 312 -16.05 -40.02 11.59
C LEU A 312 -15.33 -41.35 11.41
N LYS A 313 -14.00 -41.32 11.32
CA LYS A 313 -13.17 -42.52 11.02
C LYS A 313 -13.63 -43.26 9.74
N GLY A 314 -14.02 -42.50 8.71
CA GLY A 314 -14.49 -43.03 7.41
C GLY A 314 -15.93 -43.53 7.40
N VAL A 315 -16.65 -43.47 8.52
CA VAL A 315 -18.07 -43.87 8.60
C VAL A 315 -18.96 -42.63 8.50
N PRO A 316 -19.90 -42.56 7.53
CA PRO A 316 -20.85 -41.46 7.44
C PRO A 316 -21.67 -41.28 8.72
N ILE A 317 -21.66 -40.07 9.28
CA ILE A 317 -22.30 -39.75 10.56
C ILE A 317 -23.02 -38.41 10.47
N SER A 318 -24.12 -38.28 11.21
CA SER A 318 -24.81 -36.99 11.35
C SER A 318 -24.01 -36.04 12.23
N PRO A 319 -23.79 -34.77 11.82
CA PRO A 319 -23.21 -33.73 12.67
C PRO A 319 -23.96 -33.53 13.99
N LYS A 320 -25.27 -33.81 14.02
CA LYS A 320 -26.12 -33.70 15.22
C LYS A 320 -25.77 -34.67 16.34
N LEU A 321 -25.00 -35.71 16.04
CA LEU A 321 -24.53 -36.68 17.04
C LEU A 321 -23.18 -36.30 17.65
N VAL A 322 -22.52 -35.27 17.11
CA VAL A 322 -21.14 -34.88 17.50
C VAL A 322 -21.10 -33.47 18.08
N PHE A 323 -21.73 -32.51 17.40
CA PHE A 323 -21.73 -31.09 17.81
C PHE A 323 -22.98 -30.73 18.60
N GLN A 324 -22.84 -29.77 19.52
CA GLN A 324 -23.94 -29.20 20.28
C GLN A 324 -24.11 -27.72 19.94
N ASP A 325 -25.32 -27.20 20.16
CA ASP A 325 -25.61 -25.79 19.93
C ASP A 325 -24.79 -24.91 20.88
N SER A 326 -24.27 -23.79 20.36
CA SER A 326 -23.42 -22.80 21.05
C SER A 326 -21.97 -23.21 21.31
N ASP A 327 -21.55 -24.42 20.93
CA ASP A 327 -20.14 -24.82 20.96
C ASP A 327 -19.32 -23.99 19.97
N ILE A 328 -18.03 -23.76 20.30
CA ILE A 328 -17.10 -23.03 19.43
C ILE A 328 -16.61 -23.96 18.32
N GLY A 329 -16.97 -23.61 17.09
CA GLY A 329 -16.66 -24.38 15.89
C GLY A 329 -15.58 -23.73 15.04
N VAL A 330 -14.65 -24.55 14.56
CA VAL A 330 -13.63 -24.16 13.57
C VAL A 330 -13.73 -25.10 12.39
N LEU A 331 -14.05 -24.56 11.21
CA LEU A 331 -13.98 -25.31 9.95
C LEU A 331 -12.60 -25.10 9.35
N VAL A 332 -12.01 -26.19 8.86
CA VAL A 332 -10.68 -26.26 8.28
C VAL A 332 -10.80 -26.92 6.93
N PHE A 333 -10.24 -26.32 5.90
CA PHE A 333 -10.37 -26.82 4.53
C PHE A 333 -9.00 -27.32 4.03
N GLY A 334 -8.77 -28.64 4.09
CA GLY A 334 -7.53 -29.28 3.63
C GLY A 334 -7.44 -29.38 2.12
N ASN A 335 -6.23 -29.28 1.55
CA ASN A 335 -5.94 -29.02 0.13
C ASN A 335 -6.10 -27.56 -0.35
N THR A 336 -5.84 -26.60 0.54
CA THR A 336 -5.07 -25.41 0.14
C THR A 336 -3.56 -25.70 -0.05
N GLY A 337 -3.12 -26.94 0.23
CA GLY A 337 -1.82 -27.57 -0.11
C GLY A 337 -0.81 -27.66 1.05
N PRO A 338 0.08 -28.69 1.11
CA PRO A 338 1.30 -28.60 1.91
C PRO A 338 2.10 -27.41 1.38
N SER A 339 2.70 -26.61 2.25
CA SER A 339 3.33 -25.32 1.93
C SER A 339 4.51 -25.43 0.94
N VAL A 340 4.23 -25.73 -0.32
CA VAL A 340 4.73 -24.94 -1.42
C VAL A 340 3.85 -23.70 -1.36
N HIS A 341 4.28 -22.72 -0.56
CA HIS A 341 3.57 -21.46 -0.36
C HIS A 341 3.29 -20.84 -1.74
N TRP A 342 2.09 -21.05 -2.25
CA TRP A 342 1.72 -20.76 -3.63
C TRP A 342 0.86 -19.51 -3.63
N CYS A 343 1.46 -18.38 -3.98
CA CYS A 343 0.80 -17.09 -3.76
C CYS A 343 -0.45 -16.85 -4.60
N SER A 344 -0.64 -17.64 -5.66
CA SER A 344 -1.87 -17.63 -6.44
C SER A 344 -2.07 -18.96 -7.16
N LEU A 345 -3.07 -19.72 -6.72
CA LEU A 345 -3.44 -21.03 -7.26
C LEU A 345 -4.02 -20.95 -8.69
N ASN A 346 -4.33 -19.75 -9.16
CA ASN A 346 -4.73 -19.48 -10.54
C ASN A 346 -3.63 -19.79 -11.56
N TYR A 347 -2.36 -19.78 -11.13
CA TYR A 347 -1.22 -20.02 -12.00
C TYR A 347 -0.69 -21.45 -11.82
N LYS A 348 -0.68 -22.24 -12.90
CA LYS A 348 -0.29 -23.66 -12.94
C LYS A 348 1.19 -23.94 -12.67
N TRP A 349 2.07 -22.96 -12.81
CA TRP A 349 3.52 -23.13 -12.63
C TRP A 349 4.14 -21.93 -11.93
N ARG A 350 5.31 -22.12 -11.36
CA ARG A 350 6.16 -21.02 -10.88
C ARG A 350 7.65 -21.32 -11.09
N VAL A 351 8.44 -20.26 -11.18
CA VAL A 351 9.90 -20.31 -11.25
C VAL A 351 10.48 -19.24 -10.32
N ASN A 352 11.48 -19.60 -9.52
CA ASN A 352 12.21 -18.64 -8.72
C ASN A 352 13.36 -18.06 -9.56
N ILE A 353 13.50 -16.73 -9.53
CA ILE A 353 14.61 -16.03 -10.16
C ILE A 353 15.41 -15.25 -9.12
N THR A 354 16.70 -15.12 -9.36
CA THR A 354 17.62 -14.29 -8.57
C THR A 354 18.31 -13.31 -9.51
N ILE A 355 18.33 -12.03 -9.13
CA ILE A 355 18.93 -10.92 -9.89
C ILE A 355 20.01 -10.20 -9.06
N PRO A 356 20.89 -9.40 -9.69
CA PRO A 356 21.86 -8.58 -8.96
C PRO A 356 21.23 -7.61 -7.96
N LYS A 357 21.97 -7.25 -6.91
CA LYS A 357 21.49 -6.31 -5.90
C LYS A 357 21.53 -4.87 -6.41
N PHE A 358 20.38 -4.19 -6.34
CA PHE A 358 20.21 -2.75 -6.62
C PHE A 358 19.73 -2.01 -5.37
N PRO A 359 19.80 -0.67 -5.32
CA PRO A 359 19.16 0.11 -4.26
C PRO A 359 17.65 -0.14 -4.20
N ASP A 360 17.08 -0.26 -3.00
CA ASP A 360 15.64 -0.51 -2.83
C ASP A 360 14.80 0.57 -3.51
N GLY A 361 13.76 0.14 -4.23
CA GLY A 361 12.87 0.99 -5.02
C GLY A 361 13.41 1.40 -6.40
N SER A 362 14.59 0.92 -6.80
CA SER A 362 15.14 1.18 -8.14
C SER A 362 14.26 0.54 -9.22
N LEU A 363 14.06 1.27 -10.34
CA LEU A 363 13.40 0.72 -11.51
C LEU A 363 14.38 -0.20 -12.26
N VAL A 364 13.94 -1.43 -12.58
CA VAL A 364 14.77 -2.47 -13.19
C VAL A 364 14.05 -3.10 -14.37
N LEU A 365 14.73 -3.19 -15.51
CA LEU A 365 14.31 -3.96 -16.69
C LEU A 365 14.98 -5.34 -16.67
N LEU A 366 14.16 -6.38 -16.54
CA LEU A 366 14.57 -7.78 -16.59
C LEU A 366 14.45 -8.32 -18.02
N LYS A 367 15.55 -8.77 -18.60
CA LYS A 367 15.54 -9.54 -19.86
C LYS A 367 15.60 -11.03 -19.51
N LEU A 368 14.45 -11.69 -19.53
CA LEU A 368 14.32 -13.09 -19.15
C LEU A 368 14.26 -13.98 -20.42
N PRO A 369 14.96 -15.13 -20.47
CA PRO A 369 14.84 -16.03 -21.60
C PRO A 369 13.48 -16.75 -21.58
N THR A 370 12.78 -16.78 -22.72
CA THR A 370 11.43 -17.38 -22.83
C THR A 370 11.39 -18.86 -22.46
N SER A 371 12.54 -19.55 -22.57
CA SER A 371 12.69 -20.96 -22.17
C SER A 371 12.40 -21.24 -20.69
N ILE A 372 12.39 -20.23 -19.82
CA ILE A 372 12.03 -20.42 -18.39
C ILE A 372 10.51 -20.55 -18.18
N PHE A 373 9.69 -20.23 -19.20
CA PHE A 373 8.24 -20.23 -19.14
C PHE A 373 7.62 -21.22 -20.16
N PRO A 374 7.78 -22.54 -19.99
CA PRO A 374 7.21 -23.51 -20.91
C PRO A 374 5.68 -23.48 -20.83
N ASN A 375 5.03 -23.48 -22.00
CA ASN A 375 3.58 -23.52 -22.17
C ASN A 375 2.81 -22.33 -21.55
N ILE A 376 3.49 -21.26 -21.15
CA ILE A 376 2.77 -20.05 -20.72
C ILE A 376 1.90 -19.53 -21.88
N TYR A 377 0.69 -19.08 -21.57
CA TYR A 377 -0.08 -18.29 -22.52
C TYR A 377 0.51 -16.89 -22.57
N HIS A 378 0.82 -16.43 -23.77
CA HIS A 378 1.31 -15.08 -24.00
C HIS A 378 0.89 -14.56 -25.38
N THR A 379 0.79 -13.25 -25.49
CA THR A 379 0.76 -12.50 -26.76
C THR A 379 2.10 -11.77 -26.91
N ASP A 380 2.14 -10.65 -27.60
CA ASP A 380 3.33 -9.80 -27.72
C ASP A 380 3.52 -8.86 -26.51
N GLY A 381 2.43 -8.45 -25.85
CA GLY A 381 2.44 -7.56 -24.67
C GLY A 381 1.83 -8.15 -23.40
N GLU A 382 1.11 -9.26 -23.49
CA GLU A 382 0.48 -9.90 -22.32
C GLU A 382 1.03 -11.29 -22.08
N ALA A 383 1.02 -11.70 -20.81
CA ALA A 383 1.20 -13.09 -20.46
C ALA A 383 0.41 -13.45 -19.22
N SER A 384 0.04 -14.72 -19.11
CA SER A 384 -0.62 -15.24 -17.93
C SER A 384 0.40 -15.47 -16.82
N MET A 385 0.88 -14.38 -16.20
CA MET A 385 1.88 -14.40 -15.12
C MET A 385 1.64 -13.39 -13.99
N MET A 386 2.33 -13.60 -12.85
CA MET A 386 2.37 -12.70 -11.69
C MET A 386 3.73 -12.81 -10.98
N ILE A 387 4.27 -11.70 -10.48
CA ILE A 387 5.57 -11.66 -9.80
C ILE A 387 5.39 -11.37 -8.31
N TYR A 388 6.07 -12.15 -7.46
CA TYR A 388 6.12 -11.98 -6.02
C TYR A 388 7.56 -11.86 -5.52
N GLU A 389 7.74 -11.18 -4.39
CA GLU A 389 8.98 -11.30 -3.62
C GLU A 389 9.16 -12.74 -3.16
N LYS A 390 10.39 -13.26 -3.19
CA LYS A 390 10.66 -14.60 -2.69
C LYS A 390 10.49 -14.63 -1.16
N SER A 391 9.37 -15.18 -0.73
CA SER A 391 9.04 -15.39 0.67
C SER A 391 8.30 -16.71 0.83
N ASP A 392 8.57 -17.42 1.93
CA ASP A 392 7.86 -18.66 2.27
C ASP A 392 6.47 -18.41 2.87
N THR A 393 6.07 -17.14 3.11
CA THR A 393 4.77 -16.81 3.75
C THR A 393 4.12 -15.47 3.35
N ALA A 394 4.85 -14.48 2.82
CA ALA A 394 4.35 -13.09 2.76
C ALA A 394 3.50 -12.72 1.53
N CYS A 395 3.66 -13.42 0.39
CA CYS A 395 2.96 -13.14 -0.88
C CYS A 395 2.86 -11.67 -1.28
N VAL A 396 3.96 -10.93 -1.11
CA VAL A 396 4.05 -9.54 -1.53
C VAL A 396 4.17 -9.51 -3.05
N GLN A 397 3.11 -9.06 -3.72
CA GLN A 397 3.12 -8.84 -5.17
C GLN A 397 4.05 -7.69 -5.51
N VAL A 398 4.91 -7.91 -6.50
CA VAL A 398 5.82 -6.90 -7.01
C VAL A 398 5.13 -6.23 -8.19
N PRO A 399 4.98 -4.89 -8.19
CA PRO A 399 4.51 -4.18 -9.37
C PRO A 399 5.40 -4.54 -10.56
N PHE A 400 4.77 -4.93 -11.67
CA PHE A 400 5.49 -5.29 -12.89
C PHE A 400 4.72 -4.89 -14.15
N TRP A 401 5.43 -4.72 -15.26
CA TRP A 401 4.86 -4.49 -16.58
C TRP A 401 5.66 -5.25 -17.64
N ILE A 402 4.96 -5.92 -18.55
CA ILE A 402 5.52 -6.67 -19.66
C ILE A 402 5.62 -5.72 -20.85
N GLU A 403 6.83 -5.29 -21.18
CA GLU A 403 7.05 -4.41 -22.34
C GLU A 403 7.00 -5.20 -23.66
N TYR A 404 7.53 -6.42 -23.65
CA TYR A 404 7.67 -7.21 -24.87
C TYR A 404 7.86 -8.69 -24.55
N TRP A 405 7.15 -9.53 -25.29
CA TRP A 405 7.30 -10.98 -25.27
C TRP A 405 7.68 -11.53 -26.64
N GLY A 406 8.98 -11.77 -26.83
CA GLY A 406 9.53 -12.31 -28.07
C GLY A 406 9.64 -13.84 -28.09
N PRO A 407 10.20 -14.41 -29.18
CA PRO A 407 10.44 -15.85 -29.27
C PRO A 407 11.57 -16.34 -28.36
N THR A 408 12.56 -15.48 -28.06
CA THR A 408 13.77 -15.83 -27.30
C THR A 408 13.86 -15.16 -25.93
N TYR A 409 13.30 -13.96 -25.78
CA TYR A 409 13.36 -13.19 -24.54
C TYR A 409 12.05 -12.45 -24.29
N VAL A 410 11.72 -12.28 -23.01
CA VAL A 410 10.68 -11.38 -22.50
C VAL A 410 11.34 -10.26 -21.70
N TRP A 411 10.80 -9.06 -21.84
CA TRP A 411 11.26 -7.84 -21.18
C TRP A 411 10.22 -7.41 -20.16
N VAL A 412 10.60 -7.46 -18.88
CA VAL A 412 9.69 -7.16 -17.77
C VAL A 412 10.28 -6.09 -16.86
N TRP A 413 9.52 -5.03 -16.62
CA TRP A 413 9.88 -3.97 -15.69
C TRP A 413 9.41 -4.31 -14.28
N ILE A 414 10.25 -4.06 -13.28
CA ILE A 414 9.91 -4.18 -11.85
C ILE A 414 10.51 -3.02 -11.06
N LYS A 415 9.98 -2.77 -9.84
CA LYS A 415 10.71 -2.04 -8.80
C LYS A 415 11.45 -3.02 -7.90
N ALA A 416 12.77 -2.87 -7.80
CA ALA A 416 13.59 -3.75 -6.99
C ALA A 416 13.24 -3.61 -5.50
N SER A 417 12.86 -4.71 -4.86
CA SER A 417 12.66 -4.81 -3.41
C SER A 417 13.57 -5.84 -2.75
N GLY A 418 14.38 -6.54 -3.55
CA GLY A 418 15.37 -7.52 -3.10
C GLY A 418 16.15 -8.12 -4.26
N THR A 419 16.80 -9.25 -4.01
CA THR A 419 17.54 -10.02 -5.02
C THR A 419 16.77 -11.21 -5.56
N ASP A 420 15.75 -11.67 -4.87
CA ASP A 420 15.08 -12.93 -5.16
C ASP A 420 13.57 -12.74 -5.35
N TYR A 421 13.06 -13.28 -6.45
CA TYR A 421 11.66 -13.16 -6.86
C TYR A 421 11.10 -14.52 -7.29
N THR A 422 9.79 -14.68 -7.20
CA THR A 422 9.08 -15.86 -7.69
C THR A 422 8.07 -15.41 -8.76
N ILE A 423 8.23 -15.94 -9.97
CA ILE A 423 7.31 -15.68 -11.09
C ILE A 423 6.36 -16.86 -11.22
N TYR A 424 5.07 -16.61 -11.07
CA TYR A 424 3.98 -17.55 -11.27
C TYR A 424 3.43 -17.39 -12.69
N PHE A 425 3.08 -18.48 -13.37
CA PHE A 425 2.58 -18.44 -14.74
C PHE A 425 1.66 -19.61 -15.12
N THR A 426 0.86 -19.48 -16.17
CA THR A 426 -0.08 -20.51 -16.65
C THR A 426 -0.33 -20.45 -18.16
N ASP A 427 -0.95 -21.49 -18.71
CA ASP A 427 -1.39 -21.64 -20.10
C ASP A 427 -2.83 -21.13 -20.34
N ASP A 428 -3.52 -20.69 -19.28
CA ASP A 428 -4.91 -20.20 -19.36
C ASP A 428 -4.94 -18.71 -19.74
N PRO A 429 -5.52 -18.33 -20.89
CA PRO A 429 -5.60 -16.95 -21.36
C PRO A 429 -6.46 -16.03 -20.48
N VAL A 430 -7.31 -16.56 -19.61
CA VAL A 430 -8.15 -15.74 -18.71
C VAL A 430 -7.32 -14.93 -17.73
N TYR A 431 -6.09 -15.35 -17.45
CA TYR A 431 -5.15 -14.65 -16.57
C TYR A 431 -4.11 -13.82 -17.30
N ALA A 432 -4.25 -13.68 -18.63
CA ALA A 432 -3.38 -12.82 -19.41
C ALA A 432 -3.48 -11.39 -18.87
N THR A 433 -2.33 -10.81 -18.57
CA THR A 433 -2.21 -9.43 -18.14
C THR A 433 -0.97 -8.84 -18.77
N ASP A 434 -0.98 -7.54 -19.00
CA ASP A 434 0.21 -6.80 -19.40
C ASP A 434 1.04 -6.35 -18.18
N GLY A 435 0.51 -6.50 -16.95
CA GLY A 435 1.23 -6.17 -15.73
C GLY A 435 0.40 -6.26 -14.44
N TYR A 436 0.97 -5.80 -13.34
CA TYR A 436 0.27 -5.59 -12.06
C TYR A 436 0.75 -4.28 -11.45
N ASN A 437 -0.18 -3.41 -11.05
CA ASN A 437 0.14 -2.14 -10.40
C ASN A 437 1.20 -1.33 -11.19
N LYS A 438 1.15 -1.41 -12.52
CA LYS A 438 2.14 -0.86 -13.46
C LYS A 438 2.24 0.67 -13.36
N GLU A 439 1.16 1.33 -12.95
CA GLU A 439 1.10 2.76 -12.62
C GLU A 439 2.04 3.18 -11.48
N TYR A 440 2.47 2.23 -10.63
CA TYR A 440 3.44 2.50 -9.57
C TYR A 440 4.89 2.33 -10.02
N LEU A 441 5.17 1.84 -11.22
CA LEU A 441 6.53 1.68 -11.75
C LEU A 441 7.09 2.98 -12.32
N PHE A 442 6.25 3.64 -13.13
CA PHE A 442 6.60 4.79 -13.94
C PHE A 442 5.95 6.07 -13.38
N TRP A 443 6.40 7.23 -13.84
CA TRP A 443 5.67 8.48 -13.60
C TRP A 443 4.41 8.57 -14.45
N LEU A 444 4.43 7.95 -15.62
CA LEU A 444 3.28 7.75 -16.49
C LEU A 444 3.42 6.41 -17.22
N ILE A 445 2.32 5.69 -17.34
CA ILE A 445 2.15 4.57 -18.27
C ILE A 445 0.75 4.65 -18.84
N ASP A 446 0.64 4.58 -20.16
CA ASP A 446 -0.62 4.48 -20.85
C ASP A 446 -0.51 3.41 -21.96
N THR A 447 -1.37 2.41 -21.87
CA THR A 447 -1.54 1.34 -22.87
C THR A 447 -2.74 1.59 -23.78
N PHE A 448 -3.35 2.78 -23.68
CA PHE A 448 -4.45 3.24 -24.53
C PHE A 448 -5.68 2.31 -24.55
N ASP A 449 -5.86 1.56 -23.47
CA ASP A 449 -7.01 0.69 -23.26
C ASP A 449 -8.30 1.50 -23.03
N GLY A 450 -9.39 1.10 -23.70
CA GLY A 450 -10.72 1.69 -23.53
C GLY A 450 -11.22 2.47 -24.74
N THR A 451 -12.18 3.36 -24.52
CA THR A 451 -12.91 4.09 -25.59
C THR A 451 -12.76 5.60 -25.53
N SER A 452 -11.97 6.13 -24.59
CA SER A 452 -11.73 7.56 -24.44
C SER A 452 -10.35 7.83 -23.83
N ILE A 453 -9.67 8.88 -24.29
CA ILE A 453 -8.39 9.34 -23.76
C ILE A 453 -8.54 9.67 -22.26
N ASN A 454 -7.56 9.25 -21.45
CA ASN A 454 -7.57 9.47 -20.02
C ASN A 454 -7.18 10.92 -19.65
N PRO A 455 -8.12 11.76 -19.17
CA PRO A 455 -7.85 13.18 -18.89
C PRO A 455 -6.97 13.39 -17.65
N VAL A 456 -6.71 12.34 -16.86
CA VAL A 456 -5.78 12.39 -15.72
C VAL A 456 -4.33 12.33 -16.21
N LEU A 457 -4.08 11.63 -17.32
CA LEU A 457 -2.75 11.46 -17.90
C LEU A 457 -2.47 12.48 -19.00
N TRP A 458 -3.49 12.85 -19.78
CA TRP A 458 -3.34 13.65 -20.99
C TRP A 458 -4.28 14.85 -21.05
N ASN A 459 -3.76 15.97 -21.55
CA ASN A 459 -4.53 17.01 -22.20
C ASN A 459 -4.71 16.63 -23.67
N ASP A 460 -5.97 16.49 -24.09
CA ASP A 460 -6.34 16.24 -25.48
C ASP A 460 -6.34 17.57 -26.26
N LEU A 461 -5.45 17.68 -27.24
CA LEU A 461 -5.16 18.94 -27.94
C LEU A 461 -5.55 18.90 -29.42
N ALA A 462 -5.84 17.73 -29.97
CA ALA A 462 -6.17 17.54 -31.38
C ALA A 462 -7.20 16.42 -31.59
N ASP A 463 -7.39 15.98 -32.83
CA ASP A 463 -8.32 14.92 -33.23
C ASP A 463 -7.77 13.49 -33.02
N ALA A 464 -6.97 13.28 -31.98
CA ALA A 464 -6.53 11.95 -31.59
C ALA A 464 -7.68 11.18 -30.94
N TYR A 465 -7.74 9.87 -31.15
CA TYR A 465 -8.81 9.05 -30.58
C TYR A 465 -8.36 7.62 -30.34
N LEU A 466 -9.08 6.90 -29.48
CA LEU A 466 -8.87 5.47 -29.27
C LEU A 466 -9.72 4.67 -30.27
N ASP A 467 -9.12 3.73 -30.99
CA ASP A 467 -9.83 2.88 -31.97
C ASP A 467 -10.74 1.83 -31.33
N GLY A 468 -10.65 1.66 -30.00
CA GLY A 468 -11.36 0.66 -29.22
C GLY A 468 -10.67 -0.71 -29.20
N ASN A 469 -9.49 -0.84 -29.78
CA ASN A 469 -8.66 -2.06 -29.81
C ASN A 469 -7.32 -1.90 -29.08
N GLY A 470 -7.20 -0.90 -28.19
CA GLY A 470 -5.98 -0.64 -27.42
C GLY A 470 -4.95 0.24 -28.12
N HIS A 471 -5.34 1.00 -29.15
CA HIS A 471 -4.43 1.91 -29.82
C HIS A 471 -4.92 3.36 -29.77
N LEU A 472 -3.97 4.27 -29.52
CA LEU A 472 -4.16 5.67 -29.83
C LEU A 472 -3.90 5.88 -31.32
N VAL A 473 -4.94 6.36 -32.00
CA VAL A 473 -4.87 6.77 -33.40
C VAL A 473 -4.62 8.26 -33.45
N VAL A 474 -3.52 8.65 -34.11
CA VAL A 474 -3.17 10.03 -34.38
C VAL A 474 -3.26 10.26 -35.89
N PRO A 475 -4.38 10.83 -36.38
CA PRO A 475 -4.53 11.16 -37.79
C PRO A 475 -3.40 12.07 -38.27
N GLY A 476 -2.91 11.81 -39.48
CA GLY A 476 -1.89 12.64 -40.12
C GLY A 476 -2.32 14.10 -40.26
N GLY A 477 -1.33 15.00 -40.18
CA GLY A 477 -1.53 16.44 -40.25
C GLY A 477 -0.20 17.16 -40.02
N THR A 478 -0.15 18.43 -40.38
CA THR A 478 1.09 19.22 -40.35
C THR A 478 1.51 19.61 -38.92
N GLU A 479 2.75 19.29 -38.54
CA GLU A 479 3.42 19.67 -37.28
C GLU A 479 2.52 19.57 -36.02
N LYS A 480 1.74 18.51 -35.93
CA LYS A 480 0.64 18.38 -34.98
C LYS A 480 1.09 17.80 -33.63
N LEU A 481 0.69 18.46 -32.54
CA LEU A 481 0.73 17.92 -31.18
C LEU A 481 -0.62 17.30 -30.85
N ALA A 482 -0.65 15.98 -30.75
CA ALA A 482 -1.87 15.21 -30.55
C ALA A 482 -2.32 15.19 -29.09
N LEU A 483 -1.44 14.74 -28.20
CA LEU A 483 -1.64 14.67 -26.76
C LEU A 483 -0.46 15.29 -26.04
N GLN A 484 -0.68 15.78 -24.82
CA GLN A 484 0.38 16.26 -23.93
C GLN A 484 0.10 15.84 -22.49
N THR A 485 1.13 15.51 -21.71
CA THR A 485 0.95 15.11 -20.31
C THR A 485 0.19 16.20 -19.52
N ALA A 486 -0.81 15.78 -18.76
CA ALA A 486 -1.62 16.66 -17.92
C ALA A 486 -0.72 17.36 -16.89
N GLU A 487 0.15 16.59 -16.24
CA GLU A 487 1.15 17.06 -15.28
C GLU A 487 2.53 17.24 -15.91
N ALA A 488 3.35 18.08 -15.26
CA ALA A 488 4.73 18.33 -15.65
C ALA A 488 5.72 17.36 -14.97
N ILE A 489 6.78 17.02 -15.68
CA ILE A 489 7.82 16.06 -15.33
C ILE A 489 9.12 16.80 -15.01
N ASP A 490 9.72 16.49 -13.85
CA ASP A 490 10.93 17.15 -13.37
C ASP A 490 12.14 16.19 -13.31
N GLY A 491 13.33 16.71 -13.63
CA GLY A 491 14.59 15.98 -13.54
C GLY A 491 14.91 15.09 -14.74
N THR A 492 15.76 14.07 -14.54
CA THR A 492 16.21 13.16 -15.59
C THR A 492 15.24 11.99 -15.78
N PHE A 493 14.77 11.79 -17.00
CA PHE A 493 13.81 10.73 -17.32
C PHE A 493 14.06 10.09 -18.68
N PHE A 494 13.35 9.00 -18.95
CA PHE A 494 13.22 8.40 -20.26
C PHE A 494 11.75 8.36 -20.67
N VAL A 495 11.51 8.36 -21.98
CA VAL A 495 10.20 8.05 -22.58
C VAL A 495 10.41 6.81 -23.44
N ARG A 496 9.64 5.75 -23.22
CA ARG A 496 9.57 4.62 -24.15
C ARG A 496 8.18 4.54 -24.73
N PHE A 497 8.08 4.23 -26.01
CA PHE A 497 6.80 4.09 -26.69
C PHE A 497 6.90 3.08 -27.82
N ARG A 498 5.75 2.51 -28.19
CA ARG A 498 5.64 1.61 -29.35
C ARG A 498 4.69 2.23 -30.38
N MET A 499 5.17 2.36 -31.60
CA MET A 499 4.51 3.12 -32.66
C MET A 499 4.62 2.41 -34.02
N ALA A 500 3.57 2.53 -34.85
CA ALA A 500 3.56 2.12 -36.25
C ALA A 500 2.90 3.17 -37.16
N PRO A 501 3.31 3.26 -38.43
CA PRO A 501 2.54 3.96 -39.47
C PRO A 501 1.38 3.12 -40.01
N ASP A 502 0.35 3.78 -40.55
CA ASP A 502 -0.71 3.15 -41.35
C ASP A 502 -0.17 2.57 -42.68
N SER A 503 0.87 3.21 -43.23
CA SER A 503 1.49 2.84 -44.50
C SER A 503 3.00 3.04 -44.50
N ALA A 504 3.72 2.03 -45.00
CA ALA A 504 5.17 2.03 -45.16
C ALA A 504 5.68 2.81 -46.39
N VAL A 505 4.76 3.29 -47.21
CA VAL A 505 5.04 3.90 -48.53
C VAL A 505 4.50 5.32 -48.62
N THR A 506 4.32 5.99 -47.49
CA THR A 506 3.88 7.38 -47.37
C THR A 506 4.72 8.08 -46.30
N ASP A 507 4.82 9.39 -46.41
CA ASP A 507 5.48 10.30 -45.46
C ASP A 507 5.04 10.05 -44.01
N PHE A 508 5.96 9.99 -43.05
CA PHE A 508 5.64 9.61 -41.68
C PHE A 508 6.59 10.23 -40.65
N ASP A 509 6.31 11.40 -40.11
CA ASP A 509 7.15 12.02 -39.08
C ASP A 509 6.47 11.98 -37.72
N ALA A 510 6.44 10.80 -37.09
CA ALA A 510 5.74 10.60 -35.83
C ALA A 510 6.65 10.23 -34.67
N GLY A 511 6.23 10.57 -33.45
CA GLY A 511 6.95 10.19 -32.24
C GLY A 511 6.52 11.00 -31.03
N VAL A 512 7.50 11.47 -30.25
CA VAL A 512 7.25 12.21 -29.00
C VAL A 512 7.94 13.56 -28.97
N GLN A 513 7.39 14.49 -28.21
CA GLN A 513 7.95 15.82 -27.98
C GLN A 513 8.20 16.03 -26.49
N VAL A 514 9.24 16.78 -26.16
CA VAL A 514 9.45 17.37 -24.83
C VAL A 514 9.34 18.89 -24.96
N ALA A 515 8.50 19.51 -24.13
CA ALA A 515 8.28 20.96 -24.10
C ALA A 515 8.19 21.48 -22.66
N PRO A 516 8.52 22.73 -22.37
CA PRO A 516 8.26 23.34 -21.06
C PRO A 516 6.81 23.20 -20.59
N SER A 517 6.61 23.09 -19.28
CA SER A 517 5.28 22.88 -18.66
C SER A 517 4.32 24.07 -18.75
N THR A 518 4.86 25.26 -18.96
CA THR A 518 4.10 26.40 -19.44
C THR A 518 4.17 26.33 -20.94
N ASP A 519 3.05 25.97 -21.57
CA ASP A 519 2.97 26.02 -23.02
C ASP A 519 3.00 27.48 -23.41
N SER A 520 4.16 27.91 -23.84
CA SER A 520 4.49 29.31 -23.92
C SER A 520 5.22 29.54 -25.24
N SER A 521 4.47 29.34 -26.34
CA SER A 521 4.56 30.36 -27.40
C SER A 521 4.41 31.75 -26.76
N GLU A 522 3.71 31.82 -25.63
CA GLU A 522 3.78 32.87 -24.64
C GLU A 522 5.21 33.20 -24.18
N GLY A 523 5.71 34.36 -24.56
CA GLY A 523 6.96 34.88 -24.02
C GLY A 523 6.75 36.31 -23.57
N TYR A 524 7.84 36.99 -23.24
CA TYR A 524 7.79 38.42 -23.04
C TYR A 524 8.94 39.15 -23.72
N LEU A 525 8.64 40.36 -24.16
CA LEU A 525 9.63 41.34 -24.57
C LEU A 525 9.84 42.28 -23.40
N GLN A 526 11.09 42.43 -22.97
CA GLN A 526 11.48 43.56 -22.14
C GLN A 526 11.88 44.70 -23.07
N VAL A 527 11.12 45.78 -23.04
CA VAL A 527 11.30 46.98 -23.87
C VAL A 527 11.81 48.10 -22.97
N THR A 528 13.11 48.38 -23.04
CA THR A 528 13.71 49.54 -22.37
C THR A 528 13.72 50.71 -23.35
N VAL A 529 13.00 51.78 -23.01
CA VAL A 529 12.90 53.00 -23.82
C VAL A 529 13.73 54.10 -23.17
N ASN A 530 14.80 54.50 -23.84
CA ASN A 530 15.65 55.60 -23.39
C ASN A 530 15.18 56.91 -24.02
N TYR A 531 15.13 57.96 -23.21
CA TYR A 531 14.80 59.34 -23.60
C TYR A 531 15.67 60.31 -22.80
N PRO A 532 16.14 61.44 -23.36
CA PRO A 532 17.15 62.29 -22.73
C PRO A 532 16.63 63.17 -21.58
N SER A 533 15.31 63.16 -21.32
CA SER A 533 14.69 63.90 -20.23
C SER A 533 13.62 63.06 -19.54
N ASN A 534 13.30 63.38 -18.28
CA ASN A 534 12.23 62.68 -17.57
C ASN A 534 10.89 63.33 -17.91
N VAL A 535 10.01 62.59 -18.59
CA VAL A 535 8.64 63.00 -18.88
C VAL A 535 7.69 61.92 -18.37
N GLN A 536 6.60 62.35 -17.74
CA GLN A 536 5.64 61.44 -17.11
C GLN A 536 4.33 61.45 -17.86
N ASP A 537 3.61 60.33 -17.78
CA ASP A 537 2.26 60.18 -18.33
C ASP A 537 2.20 60.58 -19.82
N VAL A 538 3.05 59.99 -20.64
CA VAL A 538 3.14 60.25 -22.08
C VAL A 538 2.75 59.02 -22.89
N GLN A 539 2.30 59.22 -24.13
CA GLN A 539 2.00 58.15 -25.08
C GLN A 539 3.24 57.83 -25.91
N ILE A 540 3.76 56.61 -25.74
CA ILE A 540 5.06 56.16 -26.22
C ILE A 540 4.83 55.20 -27.39
N PRO A 541 5.33 55.50 -28.60
CA PRO A 541 5.32 54.55 -29.70
C PRO A 541 6.40 53.49 -29.49
N VAL A 542 6.08 52.21 -29.64
CA VAL A 542 7.03 51.09 -29.60
C VAL A 542 6.96 50.36 -30.93
N TYR A 543 8.09 50.34 -31.63
CA TYR A 543 8.24 49.68 -32.93
C TYR A 543 8.82 48.29 -32.74
N LEU A 544 8.13 47.28 -33.29
CA LEU A 544 8.64 45.92 -33.42
C LEU A 544 9.04 45.70 -34.88
N ASP A 545 10.25 45.19 -35.09
CA ASP A 545 10.71 44.78 -36.42
C ASP A 545 9.92 43.57 -36.93
N SER A 546 10.07 43.24 -38.22
CA SER A 546 9.35 42.11 -38.83
C SER A 546 9.63 40.80 -38.10
N THR A 547 10.87 40.56 -37.71
CA THR A 547 11.29 39.37 -36.96
C THR A 547 10.53 39.24 -35.64
N THR A 548 10.43 40.34 -34.88
CA THR A 548 9.76 40.35 -33.58
C THR A 548 8.23 40.31 -33.73
N ALA A 549 7.68 41.02 -34.71
CA ALA A 549 6.25 41.06 -34.97
C ALA A 549 5.70 39.71 -35.44
N GLN A 550 6.44 38.96 -36.28
CA GLN A 550 6.03 37.63 -36.77
C GLN A 550 6.06 36.54 -35.69
N MET A 551 6.90 36.69 -34.65
CA MET A 551 6.93 35.74 -33.51
C MET A 551 5.66 35.81 -32.64
N ILE A 552 4.86 36.87 -32.79
CA ILE A 552 3.67 37.12 -31.99
C ILE A 552 2.45 36.87 -32.87
N LEU A 553 1.54 36.02 -32.39
CA LEU A 553 0.27 35.71 -33.02
C LEU A 553 -0.54 37.00 -33.17
N HIS A 554 -0.79 37.36 -34.43
CA HIS A 554 -1.51 38.54 -34.84
C HIS A 554 -2.49 38.20 -35.98
N ASN A 555 -3.34 39.16 -36.35
CA ASN A 555 -4.30 38.99 -37.44
C ASN A 555 -4.42 40.26 -38.29
N ASP A 556 -5.10 40.14 -39.43
CA ASP A 556 -5.28 41.22 -40.40
C ASP A 556 -6.08 42.43 -39.85
N LEU A 557 -6.73 42.28 -38.69
CA LEU A 557 -7.46 43.36 -38.01
C LEU A 557 -6.55 44.22 -37.10
N SER A 558 -5.22 44.08 -37.24
CA SER A 558 -4.23 44.71 -36.36
C SER A 558 -4.46 44.39 -34.88
N GLN A 559 -4.87 43.15 -34.60
CA GLN A 559 -4.95 42.61 -33.24
C GLN A 559 -3.79 41.65 -33.04
N ALA A 560 -3.23 41.65 -31.84
CA ALA A 560 -2.20 40.71 -31.44
C ALA A 560 -2.52 40.12 -30.07
N GLN A 561 -2.00 38.93 -29.79
CA GLN A 561 -2.14 38.30 -28.48
C GLN A 561 -1.15 38.89 -27.49
N ILE A 562 -1.38 40.13 -27.02
CA ILE A 562 -0.45 40.83 -26.13
C ILE A 562 -1.10 41.44 -24.89
N GLU A 563 -0.29 41.59 -23.84
CA GLU A 563 -0.57 42.36 -22.63
C GLU A 563 0.69 43.14 -22.22
N VAL A 564 0.52 44.35 -21.66
CA VAL A 564 1.63 45.26 -21.36
C VAL A 564 1.66 45.58 -19.88
N TYR A 565 2.85 45.56 -19.27
CA TYR A 565 3.06 45.79 -17.85
C TYR A 565 4.22 46.76 -17.57
N SER A 566 4.14 47.45 -16.43
CA SER A 566 5.22 48.33 -15.95
C SER A 566 6.28 47.60 -15.10
N ASP A 567 6.02 46.35 -14.71
CA ASP A 567 6.88 45.59 -13.79
C ASP A 567 7.23 44.19 -14.32
N PRO A 568 8.41 43.65 -13.98
CA PRO A 568 8.86 42.34 -14.46
C PRO A 568 8.05 41.16 -13.94
N GLN A 569 7.26 41.34 -12.87
CA GLN A 569 6.38 40.31 -12.33
C GLN A 569 5.00 40.31 -13.00
N MET A 570 4.75 41.23 -13.95
CA MET A 570 3.51 41.35 -14.71
C MET A 570 2.27 41.52 -13.83
N THR A 571 2.38 42.39 -12.82
CA THR A 571 1.31 42.65 -11.84
C THR A 571 0.61 43.99 -12.02
N SER A 572 1.26 44.92 -12.71
CA SER A 572 0.82 46.31 -12.92
C SER A 572 0.58 46.55 -14.42
N PRO A 573 -0.63 46.26 -14.93
CA PRO A 573 -0.94 46.40 -16.34
C PRO A 573 -0.94 47.87 -16.76
N LEU A 574 -0.46 48.13 -17.97
CA LEU A 574 -0.48 49.42 -18.62
C LEU A 574 -1.45 49.41 -19.81
N PRO A 575 -2.17 50.52 -20.05
CA PRO A 575 -3.01 50.62 -21.23
C PRO A 575 -2.14 50.70 -22.49
N PHE A 576 -2.60 50.04 -23.55
CA PHE A 576 -1.95 50.05 -24.85
C PHE A 576 -2.96 50.10 -25.99
N TRP A 577 -2.50 50.49 -27.18
CA TRP A 577 -3.27 50.44 -28.41
C TRP A 577 -2.37 50.12 -29.62
N ILE A 578 -2.83 49.24 -30.50
CA ILE A 578 -2.08 48.79 -31.68
C ILE A 578 -2.51 49.64 -32.89
N GLU A 579 -1.58 50.40 -33.44
CA GLU A 579 -1.81 51.24 -34.62
C GLU A 579 -1.87 50.38 -35.89
N TYR A 580 -0.88 49.49 -36.06
CA TYR A 580 -0.88 48.45 -37.07
C TYR A 580 -0.07 47.24 -36.60
N TRP A 581 -0.43 46.08 -37.14
CA TRP A 581 0.37 44.85 -37.02
C TRP A 581 0.26 44.04 -38.30
N ASN A 582 1.39 43.71 -38.93
CA ASN A 582 1.48 42.82 -40.08
C ASN A 582 2.86 42.14 -40.14
N ASP A 583 3.08 41.29 -41.14
CA ASP A 583 4.35 40.56 -41.31
C ASP A 583 5.58 41.46 -41.48
N ASN A 584 5.42 42.73 -41.86
CA ASN A 584 6.54 43.66 -42.04
C ASN A 584 6.90 44.43 -40.76
N GLY A 585 6.13 44.28 -39.68
CA GLY A 585 6.38 44.93 -38.39
C GLY A 585 5.09 45.37 -37.66
N ALA A 586 5.27 45.94 -36.47
CA ALA A 586 4.16 46.43 -35.66
C ALA A 586 4.48 47.75 -34.95
N LEU A 587 3.44 48.56 -34.72
CA LEU A 587 3.52 49.78 -33.90
C LEU A 587 2.48 49.74 -32.79
N ILE A 588 2.97 49.79 -31.55
CA ILE A 588 2.18 49.72 -30.33
C ILE A 588 2.35 51.03 -29.56
N TRP A 589 1.26 51.64 -29.14
CA TRP A 589 1.27 52.80 -28.26
C TRP A 589 1.06 52.37 -26.81
N ILE A 590 1.90 52.84 -25.90
CA ILE A 590 1.84 52.55 -24.45
C ILE A 590 1.79 53.87 -23.69
N ARG A 591 0.92 54.00 -22.69
CA ARG A 591 0.92 55.16 -21.78
C ARG A 591 1.83 54.89 -20.57
N GLY A 592 2.83 55.72 -20.35
CA GLY A 592 3.78 55.55 -19.26
C GLY A 592 4.79 56.68 -19.11
N ASP A 593 5.84 56.43 -18.33
CA ASP A 593 6.90 57.40 -18.05
C ASP A 593 8.16 57.09 -18.88
N LEU A 594 8.86 58.14 -19.35
CA LEU A 594 10.13 58.04 -20.05
C LEU A 594 11.25 58.75 -19.28
N PRO A 595 12.49 58.21 -19.28
CA PRO A 595 12.85 56.86 -19.72
C PRO A 595 12.23 55.78 -18.84
N GLY A 596 11.90 54.62 -19.41
CA GLY A 596 11.16 53.56 -18.71
C GLY A 596 11.38 52.17 -19.32
N THR A 597 11.03 51.14 -18.55
CA THR A 597 11.06 49.74 -19.00
C THR A 597 9.66 49.15 -18.95
N PHE A 598 9.24 48.55 -20.06
CA PHE A 598 7.92 47.95 -20.22
C PHE A 598 8.07 46.46 -20.55
N TYR A 599 7.11 45.65 -20.11
CA TYR A 599 7.10 44.22 -20.33
C TYR A 599 5.88 43.87 -21.18
N ILE A 600 6.11 43.44 -22.42
CA ILE A 600 5.06 43.00 -23.34
C ILE A 600 5.01 41.49 -23.29
N ARG A 601 4.02 40.94 -22.59
CA ARG A 601 3.68 39.53 -22.63
C ARG A 601 2.95 39.26 -23.95
N TYR A 602 3.40 38.29 -24.72
CA TYR A 602 2.85 38.00 -26.06
C TYR A 602 2.39 36.55 -26.17
N ASN A 603 1.58 36.19 -27.17
CA ASN A 603 0.93 34.88 -27.33
C ASN A 603 0.08 34.45 -26.12
N THR A 604 -0.61 35.43 -25.51
CA THR A 604 -1.47 35.28 -24.33
C THR A 604 -2.80 34.55 -24.58
N GLY A 605 -3.02 34.05 -25.80
CA GLY A 605 -4.24 33.34 -26.19
C GLY A 605 -5.44 34.22 -26.55
N THR A 606 -5.37 35.55 -26.39
CA THR A 606 -6.49 36.46 -26.70
C THR A 606 -6.06 37.60 -27.62
N TYR A 607 -6.63 37.69 -28.82
CA TYR A 607 -6.39 38.80 -29.74
C TYR A 607 -6.98 40.11 -29.21
N LYS A 608 -6.14 41.13 -29.04
CA LYS A 608 -6.51 42.47 -28.58
C LYS A 608 -5.93 43.51 -29.53
N ARG A 609 -6.73 44.54 -29.89
CA ARG A 609 -6.21 45.79 -30.49
C ARG A 609 -5.77 46.80 -29.41
N GLY A 610 -6.18 46.59 -28.16
CA GLY A 610 -5.99 47.53 -27.05
C GLY A 610 -7.13 48.54 -26.90
N ASN A 611 -7.03 49.43 -25.91
CA ASN A 611 -8.03 50.46 -25.62
C ASN A 611 -7.42 51.86 -25.77
N GLY A 612 -7.66 52.49 -26.93
CA GLY A 612 -7.11 53.81 -27.22
C GLY A 612 -7.64 54.92 -26.29
N ASP A 613 -8.86 54.77 -25.74
CA ASP A 613 -9.44 55.75 -24.80
C ASP A 613 -8.68 55.82 -23.46
N GLU A 614 -7.97 54.75 -23.09
CA GLU A 614 -7.12 54.74 -21.88
C GLU A 614 -5.69 55.25 -22.17
N VAL A 615 -5.25 55.16 -23.42
CA VAL A 615 -3.90 55.55 -23.84
C VAL A 615 -3.80 57.04 -24.13
N PHE A 616 -4.71 57.56 -24.96
CA PHE A 616 -4.61 58.90 -25.54
C PHE A 616 -5.49 59.93 -24.82
N GLU A 617 -5.21 61.20 -25.05
CA GLU A 617 -5.96 62.33 -24.47
C GLU A 617 -7.34 62.49 -25.14
N PHE A 618 -7.40 62.11 -26.41
CA PHE A 618 -8.61 61.88 -27.18
C PHE A 618 -8.37 60.74 -28.14
N PHE A 619 -9.37 59.87 -28.35
CA PHE A 619 -9.26 58.72 -29.25
C PHE A 619 -10.62 58.41 -29.88
N ASP A 620 -10.64 58.10 -31.17
CA ASP A 620 -11.78 57.45 -31.82
C ASP A 620 -11.29 56.58 -32.97
N ASP A 621 -11.73 55.32 -33.00
CA ASP A 621 -11.50 54.34 -34.06
C ASP A 621 -12.78 54.00 -34.83
N PHE A 622 -13.86 54.75 -34.59
CA PHE A 622 -15.15 54.63 -35.27
C PHE A 622 -15.77 53.22 -35.24
N ASN A 623 -15.38 52.36 -34.28
CA ASN A 623 -15.82 50.97 -34.25
C ASN A 623 -17.29 50.78 -33.84
N LYS A 624 -17.90 51.74 -33.14
CA LYS A 624 -19.22 51.54 -32.49
C LYS A 624 -20.21 52.70 -32.62
N THR A 625 -19.78 53.95 -32.48
CA THR A 625 -20.69 55.10 -32.32
C THR A 625 -20.00 56.41 -32.66
N LEU A 626 -20.75 57.39 -33.18
CA LEU A 626 -20.29 58.77 -33.40
C LEU A 626 -20.60 59.70 -32.22
N SER A 627 -20.85 59.15 -31.03
CA SER A 627 -21.27 59.92 -29.85
C SER A 627 -20.23 60.91 -29.33
N LYS A 628 -18.96 60.83 -29.77
CA LYS A 628 -17.91 61.83 -29.48
C LYS A 628 -17.95 63.02 -30.45
N TRP A 629 -18.86 63.01 -31.42
CA TRP A 629 -18.91 63.97 -32.51
C TRP A 629 -20.28 64.64 -32.65
N ALA A 630 -20.26 65.95 -32.91
CA ALA A 630 -21.37 66.70 -33.45
C ALA A 630 -21.24 66.66 -34.98
N ILE A 631 -22.21 66.03 -35.65
CA ILE A 631 -22.26 65.93 -37.11
C ILE A 631 -22.91 67.20 -37.67
N ASP A 632 -22.34 67.71 -38.76
CA ASP A 632 -22.75 68.94 -39.43
C ASP A 632 -22.87 70.16 -38.48
N PRO A 633 -21.80 70.50 -37.74
CA PRO A 633 -21.81 71.52 -36.70
C PRO A 633 -22.27 72.90 -37.19
N TYR A 634 -22.14 73.18 -38.50
CA TYR A 634 -22.51 74.45 -39.12
C TYR A 634 -23.71 74.36 -40.08
N SER A 635 -24.43 73.22 -40.12
CA SER A 635 -25.61 73.03 -40.99
C SER A 635 -25.33 73.21 -42.49
N GLN A 636 -24.17 72.73 -42.95
CA GLN A 636 -23.70 72.75 -44.34
C GLN A 636 -24.25 71.57 -45.17
N GLY A 637 -24.99 70.65 -44.55
CA GLY A 637 -25.55 69.46 -45.21
C GLY A 637 -24.58 68.29 -45.26
N ALA A 638 -23.62 68.23 -44.33
CA ALA A 638 -22.67 67.15 -44.23
C ALA A 638 -23.31 65.87 -43.67
N THR A 639 -22.83 64.71 -44.14
CA THR A 639 -23.24 63.41 -43.64
C THR A 639 -22.04 62.56 -43.30
N ALA A 640 -22.10 61.88 -42.14
CA ALA A 640 -21.11 60.94 -41.67
C ALA A 640 -21.76 59.55 -41.49
N ILE A 641 -21.15 58.53 -42.09
CA ILE A 641 -21.69 57.18 -42.16
C ILE A 641 -20.65 56.24 -41.55
N LEU A 642 -20.98 55.61 -40.43
CA LEU A 642 -20.20 54.51 -39.88
C LEU A 642 -20.28 53.30 -40.80
N ASN A 643 -19.18 52.58 -40.94
CA ASN A 643 -19.20 51.30 -41.65
C ASN A 643 -20.11 50.30 -40.91
N PRO A 644 -21.19 49.81 -41.54
CA PRO A 644 -22.17 48.93 -40.88
C PRO A 644 -21.62 47.54 -40.54
N ALA A 645 -20.46 47.15 -41.10
CA ALA A 645 -19.77 45.90 -40.77
C ALA A 645 -18.99 45.97 -39.44
N GLY A 646 -18.89 47.15 -38.81
CA GLY A 646 -18.18 47.32 -37.54
C GLY A 646 -16.65 47.26 -37.66
N GLU A 647 -16.11 47.60 -38.84
CA GLU A 647 -14.68 47.56 -39.17
C GLU A 647 -13.91 48.84 -38.76
N GLY A 648 -14.52 49.74 -37.97
CA GLY A 648 -13.80 50.89 -37.41
C GLY A 648 -13.49 52.00 -38.39
N THR A 649 -14.45 52.38 -39.23
CA THR A 649 -14.25 53.50 -40.16
C THR A 649 -15.49 54.38 -40.23
N VAL A 650 -15.27 55.69 -40.45
CA VAL A 650 -16.33 56.65 -40.78
C VAL A 650 -16.10 57.21 -42.18
N THR A 651 -17.13 57.14 -43.02
CA THR A 651 -17.14 57.78 -44.34
C THR A 651 -17.86 59.11 -44.25
N ILE A 652 -17.19 60.17 -44.67
CA ILE A 652 -17.73 61.51 -44.80
C ILE A 652 -18.00 61.76 -46.27
N GLU A 653 -19.21 62.19 -46.62
CA GLU A 653 -19.51 62.57 -48.00
C GLU A 653 -18.76 63.83 -48.42
N GLY A 654 -18.53 63.97 -49.72
CA GLY A 654 -17.80 65.10 -50.27
C GLY A 654 -18.57 66.41 -50.25
N GLY A 655 -17.94 67.45 -50.78
CA GLY A 655 -18.57 68.74 -51.06
C GLY A 655 -17.57 69.88 -51.04
N ASP A 656 -18.10 71.10 -51.02
CA ASP A 656 -17.37 72.37 -51.15
C ASP A 656 -17.30 73.06 -49.78
N SER A 657 -16.09 73.16 -49.23
CA SER A 657 -15.75 73.78 -47.93
C SER A 657 -16.59 73.31 -46.73
N ILE A 658 -16.75 71.99 -46.59
CA ILE A 658 -17.58 71.34 -45.58
C ILE A 658 -16.77 71.05 -44.31
N PHE A 659 -17.32 71.45 -43.16
CA PHE A 659 -16.90 71.01 -41.82
C PHE A 659 -17.87 69.94 -41.35
N ALA A 660 -17.51 68.69 -41.60
CA ALA A 660 -18.44 67.59 -41.55
C ALA A 660 -18.75 67.11 -40.12
N MET A 661 -17.74 67.10 -39.25
CA MET A 661 -17.85 66.64 -37.87
C MET A 661 -16.98 67.51 -36.98
N ARG A 662 -17.40 67.72 -35.73
CA ARG A 662 -16.60 68.34 -34.66
C ARG A 662 -16.66 67.49 -33.41
N THR A 663 -15.61 67.45 -32.60
CA THR A 663 -15.76 66.91 -31.24
C THR A 663 -16.95 67.55 -30.51
N ASN A 664 -17.79 66.74 -29.87
CA ASN A 664 -19.02 67.22 -29.22
C ASN A 664 -18.76 67.85 -27.85
N THR A 665 -17.65 67.49 -27.22
CA THR A 665 -17.12 68.08 -26.00
C THR A 665 -15.80 68.78 -26.28
N ARG A 666 -15.46 69.72 -25.39
CA ARG A 666 -14.14 70.35 -25.33
C ARG A 666 -13.07 69.34 -24.96
N LEU A 667 -11.88 69.49 -25.54
CA LEU A 667 -10.71 68.65 -25.28
C LEU A 667 -9.80 69.21 -24.18
N ASP A 668 -9.80 70.53 -23.96
CA ASP A 668 -9.01 71.22 -22.93
C ASP A 668 -7.50 70.88 -22.93
N VAL A 669 -6.88 70.66 -24.10
CA VAL A 669 -5.45 70.25 -24.20
C VAL A 669 -4.52 71.48 -24.18
N ASP A 670 -3.89 71.77 -23.05
CA ASP A 670 -3.16 73.03 -22.77
C ASP A 670 -1.62 72.95 -22.88
N TYR A 671 -1.10 71.88 -23.47
CA TYR A 671 0.32 71.63 -23.69
C TYR A 671 0.65 71.38 -25.17
N SER A 672 1.93 71.27 -25.52
CA SER A 672 2.32 70.85 -26.88
C SER A 672 1.83 69.43 -27.15
N PHE A 673 1.11 69.24 -28.26
CA PHE A 673 0.42 67.99 -28.58
C PHE A 673 0.72 67.55 -30.01
N ALA A 674 0.39 66.29 -30.30
CA ALA A 674 0.28 65.79 -31.67
C ALA A 674 -1.11 65.18 -31.90
N ILE A 675 -1.67 65.43 -33.08
CA ILE A 675 -2.90 64.77 -33.55
C ILE A 675 -2.52 63.83 -34.67
N ARG A 676 -2.71 62.53 -34.47
CA ARG A 676 -2.46 61.53 -35.50
C ARG A 676 -3.77 60.94 -35.97
N PHE A 677 -3.93 60.79 -37.27
CA PHE A 677 -5.13 60.22 -37.87
C PHE A 677 -4.81 59.50 -39.18
N ARG A 678 -5.69 58.58 -39.56
CA ARG A 678 -5.55 57.81 -40.80
C ARG A 678 -6.78 58.00 -41.68
N MET A 679 -6.55 58.40 -42.93
CA MET A 679 -7.64 58.66 -43.88
C MET A 679 -7.27 58.24 -45.30
N ARG A 680 -8.29 58.09 -46.14
CA ARG A 680 -8.17 57.93 -47.58
C ARG A 680 -9.35 58.57 -48.31
N PRO A 681 -9.25 58.79 -49.62
CA PRO A 681 -10.38 59.21 -50.44
C PRO A 681 -11.46 58.11 -50.50
N ASN A 682 -12.75 58.49 -50.53
CA ASN A 682 -13.85 57.53 -50.72
C ASN A 682 -14.13 57.22 -52.21
N PHE A 683 -13.28 57.72 -53.11
CA PHE A 683 -13.34 57.59 -54.56
C PHE A 683 -11.96 57.19 -55.12
N ASN A 684 -11.91 56.75 -56.38
CA ASN A 684 -10.71 56.12 -56.98
C ASN A 684 -10.24 56.82 -58.28
N GLU A 685 -10.47 58.13 -58.42
CA GLU A 685 -10.09 58.91 -59.60
C GLU A 685 -9.29 60.14 -59.18
N ALA A 686 -8.26 60.51 -59.94
CA ALA A 686 -7.37 61.64 -59.61
C ALA A 686 -8.10 62.98 -59.81
N GLN A 687 -8.81 63.41 -58.78
CA GLN A 687 -9.65 64.60 -58.76
C GLN A 687 -9.35 65.42 -57.48
N ASP A 688 -9.91 66.63 -57.43
CA ASP A 688 -9.82 67.53 -56.28
C ASP A 688 -10.41 66.87 -55.02
N TRP A 689 -9.63 66.83 -53.93
CA TRP A 689 -10.02 66.15 -52.69
C TRP A 689 -10.05 67.08 -51.48
N ASN A 690 -8.98 67.87 -51.27
CA ASN A 690 -8.74 68.75 -50.11
C ASN A 690 -9.45 68.28 -48.83
N ALA A 691 -9.07 67.10 -48.35
CA ALA A 691 -9.68 66.49 -47.17
C ALA A 691 -8.69 66.41 -46.03
N GLY A 692 -9.20 66.46 -44.79
CA GLY A 692 -8.37 66.30 -43.61
C GLY A 692 -9.06 66.77 -42.35
N ILE A 693 -8.33 67.44 -41.48
CA ILE A 693 -8.85 67.87 -40.18
C ILE A 693 -8.63 69.37 -39.94
N GLY A 694 -9.49 69.96 -39.11
CA GLY A 694 -9.35 71.31 -38.58
C GLY A 694 -9.19 71.31 -37.07
N ILE A 695 -8.58 72.34 -36.53
CA ILE A 695 -8.42 72.54 -35.08
C ILE A 695 -8.82 73.95 -34.67
N TRP A 696 -9.34 74.07 -33.45
CA TRP A 696 -9.81 75.33 -32.89
C TRP A 696 -9.58 75.39 -31.38
N ASP A 697 -9.16 76.55 -30.88
CA ASP A 697 -8.87 76.82 -29.46
C ASP A 697 -9.98 77.62 -28.75
N GLU A 698 -11.14 77.70 -29.40
CA GLU A 698 -12.29 78.51 -29.00
C GLU A 698 -12.08 80.04 -28.94
N ASP A 699 -10.87 80.52 -29.24
CA ASP A 699 -10.57 81.95 -29.20
C ASP A 699 -11.29 82.66 -30.35
N ARG A 700 -11.87 83.82 -30.03
CA ARG A 700 -12.60 84.67 -30.97
C ARG A 700 -11.80 85.95 -31.16
N ARG A 701 -11.01 85.99 -32.24
CA ARG A 701 -10.18 87.15 -32.56
C ARG A 701 -10.99 88.18 -33.34
N TYR A 702 -11.02 89.40 -32.83
CA TYR A 702 -11.81 90.48 -33.41
C TYR A 702 -10.95 91.33 -34.36
N TYR A 703 -11.32 91.35 -35.65
CA TYR A 703 -10.74 92.27 -36.63
C TYR A 703 -11.82 93.21 -37.21
N SER A 704 -11.57 94.51 -37.15
CA SER A 704 -12.49 95.54 -37.66
C SER A 704 -12.22 95.84 -39.13
N THR A 705 -13.23 95.69 -39.99
CA THR A 705 -13.19 96.19 -41.37
C THR A 705 -13.97 97.51 -41.51
N SER A 706 -13.62 98.33 -42.51
CA SER A 706 -14.21 99.65 -42.77
C SER A 706 -15.71 99.63 -43.18
N ARG A 707 -16.36 98.46 -43.21
CA ARG A 707 -17.77 98.28 -43.59
C ARG A 707 -18.72 98.06 -42.40
N GLY A 708 -18.23 98.15 -41.16
CA GLY A 708 -19.08 98.09 -39.96
C GLY A 708 -19.64 96.70 -39.64
N ILE A 709 -19.04 95.64 -40.19
CA ILE A 709 -19.32 94.24 -39.83
C ILE A 709 -18.12 93.69 -39.04
N VAL A 710 -18.40 92.95 -37.97
CA VAL A 710 -17.44 92.42 -36.98
C VAL A 710 -17.31 90.91 -37.17
N TYR A 711 -16.08 90.40 -37.23
CA TYR A 711 -15.77 88.99 -37.47
C TYR A 711 -14.32 88.64 -36.93
N TYR A 712 -13.80 87.42 -36.71
CA TYR A 712 -14.08 86.04 -37.18
C TYR A 712 -13.65 84.96 -36.13
N LEU A 713 -14.22 83.74 -36.18
CA LEU A 713 -13.62 82.50 -35.63
C LEU A 713 -12.54 82.05 -36.62
N GLU A 714 -11.35 81.67 -36.15
CA GLU A 714 -10.29 81.15 -37.00
C GLU A 714 -9.99 79.68 -36.64
N GLU A 715 -10.26 78.74 -37.54
CA GLU A 715 -9.78 77.35 -37.43
C GLU A 715 -8.57 77.14 -38.34
N GLN A 716 -7.58 76.40 -37.83
CA GLN A 716 -6.44 75.97 -38.62
C GLN A 716 -6.74 74.60 -39.23
N LEU A 717 -6.59 74.45 -40.53
CA LEU A 717 -6.93 73.23 -41.26
C LEU A 717 -5.70 72.58 -41.85
N PHE A 718 -5.75 71.26 -41.96
CA PHE A 718 -4.68 70.40 -42.42
C PHE A 718 -5.29 69.42 -43.40
N THR A 719 -5.04 69.62 -44.69
CA THR A 719 -5.66 68.82 -45.74
C THR A 719 -4.64 68.28 -46.74
N ASP A 720 -4.95 67.11 -47.27
CA ASP A 720 -4.24 66.46 -48.38
C ASP A 720 -5.12 66.52 -49.64
N ASP A 721 -4.46 66.46 -50.79
CA ASP A 721 -5.06 66.50 -52.11
C ASP A 721 -4.42 65.48 -53.07
N ILE A 722 -5.26 64.92 -53.95
CA ILE A 722 -4.88 63.86 -54.91
C ILE A 722 -4.61 64.43 -56.30
N ILE A 723 -4.96 65.70 -56.57
CA ILE A 723 -4.86 66.23 -57.93
C ILE A 723 -3.43 66.58 -58.33
N GLY A 724 -3.07 66.24 -59.58
CA GLY A 724 -1.80 66.51 -60.26
C GLY A 724 -1.19 67.90 -60.04
N ASN A 725 -2.04 68.93 -60.00
CA ASN A 725 -1.65 70.35 -60.01
C ASN A 725 -2.06 71.10 -58.72
N GLY A 726 -2.45 70.38 -57.67
CA GLY A 726 -2.84 70.93 -56.37
C GLY A 726 -1.81 70.68 -55.30
N ASN A 727 -2.12 71.20 -54.11
CA ASN A 727 -1.26 71.28 -52.94
C ASN A 727 -1.32 69.95 -52.18
N PRO A 728 -0.31 69.05 -52.27
CA PRO A 728 -0.43 67.68 -51.78
C PRO A 728 -0.42 67.57 -50.25
N LEU A 729 0.00 68.60 -49.50
CA LEU A 729 -0.09 68.58 -48.05
C LEU A 729 -0.07 70.02 -47.54
N ALA A 730 -1.24 70.56 -47.22
CA ALA A 730 -1.41 72.00 -47.02
C ALA A 730 -1.96 72.35 -45.63
N ILE A 731 -1.57 73.55 -45.18
CA ILE A 731 -2.05 74.16 -43.95
C ILE A 731 -2.88 75.38 -44.35
N HIS A 732 -4.17 75.36 -44.02
CA HIS A 732 -5.16 76.38 -44.37
C HIS A 732 -5.71 77.08 -43.12
N TRP A 733 -6.44 78.16 -43.37
CA TRP A 733 -7.25 78.87 -42.39
C TRP A 733 -8.67 79.03 -42.92
N ALA A 734 -9.63 78.79 -42.03
CA ALA A 734 -11.02 79.17 -42.24
C ALA A 734 -11.39 80.36 -41.36
N GLU A 735 -12.04 81.35 -41.96
CA GLU A 735 -12.57 82.53 -41.30
C GLU A 735 -14.11 82.52 -41.35
N TRP A 736 -14.78 82.52 -40.19
CA TRP A 736 -16.26 82.47 -40.12
C TRP A 736 -16.98 83.74 -39.70
N GLY A 737 -17.90 84.18 -40.55
CA GLY A 737 -18.82 85.25 -40.24
C GLY A 737 -19.91 84.78 -39.27
N TYR A 738 -20.24 85.61 -38.27
CA TYR A 738 -21.27 85.28 -37.29
C TYR A 738 -22.29 86.41 -37.13
N THR A 739 -23.58 86.07 -37.19
CA THR A 739 -24.67 86.90 -36.63
C THR A 739 -25.38 86.14 -35.52
N ARG A 740 -26.25 86.82 -34.75
CA ARG A 740 -27.10 86.17 -33.72
C ARG A 740 -27.98 85.02 -34.26
N LYS A 741 -28.10 84.81 -35.58
CA LYS A 741 -28.98 83.81 -36.19
C LYS A 741 -28.31 82.91 -37.25
N SER A 742 -27.06 83.16 -37.63
CA SER A 742 -26.39 82.40 -38.69
C SER A 742 -24.87 82.49 -38.56
N VAL A 743 -24.19 81.39 -38.91
CA VAL A 743 -22.74 81.32 -39.11
C VAL A 743 -22.50 81.00 -40.58
N TRP A 744 -21.51 81.63 -41.22
CA TRP A 744 -21.13 81.33 -42.61
C TRP A 744 -19.62 81.43 -42.78
N LEU A 745 -19.05 80.62 -43.67
CA LEU A 745 -17.65 80.69 -44.01
C LEU A 745 -17.43 81.93 -44.89
N GLU A 746 -16.58 82.87 -44.46
CA GLU A 746 -16.24 84.06 -45.24
C GLU A 746 -15.06 83.79 -46.18
N ASN A 747 -14.01 83.17 -45.65
CA ASN A 747 -12.79 82.92 -46.42
C ASN A 747 -12.15 81.59 -46.01
N TRP A 748 -11.74 80.81 -47.00
CA TRP A 748 -10.90 79.62 -46.85
C TRP A 748 -9.64 79.86 -47.67
N TRP A 749 -8.50 79.99 -47.01
CA TRP A 749 -7.28 80.44 -47.68
C TRP A 749 -6.03 79.75 -47.15
N VAL A 750 -5.06 79.58 -48.05
CA VAL A 750 -3.78 78.91 -47.78
C VAL A 750 -2.73 79.98 -47.43
N ASN A 751 -1.98 79.83 -46.32
CA ASN A 751 -0.76 80.62 -46.10
C ASN A 751 0.53 79.90 -46.45
N ASN A 752 0.53 78.57 -46.43
CA ASN A 752 1.77 77.83 -46.49
C ASN A 752 1.63 76.48 -47.19
N ASP A 753 2.10 76.46 -48.42
CA ASP A 753 2.48 75.24 -49.12
C ASP A 753 3.95 75.35 -49.52
N ASN A 754 4.82 74.68 -48.76
CA ASN A 754 6.24 74.61 -49.07
C ASN A 754 6.58 73.48 -50.08
N LEU A 755 5.58 72.76 -50.61
CA LEU A 755 5.71 71.53 -51.39
C LEU A 755 5.24 71.66 -52.86
N ASP A 756 4.72 72.83 -53.27
CA ASP A 756 4.20 73.18 -54.61
C ASP A 756 5.05 72.76 -55.84
N ASN A 757 6.34 72.45 -55.67
CA ASN A 757 7.26 72.15 -56.79
C ASN A 757 7.92 70.75 -56.74
N THR A 758 7.51 69.85 -55.84
CA THR A 758 8.29 68.62 -55.58
C THR A 758 7.99 67.42 -56.48
N GLY A 759 6.99 67.49 -57.37
CA GLY A 759 6.76 66.45 -58.38
C GLY A 759 6.58 65.04 -57.79
N LEU A 760 5.99 64.95 -56.59
CA LEU A 760 5.74 63.69 -55.87
C LEU A 760 4.87 62.78 -56.75
N GLN A 761 5.42 61.63 -57.14
CA GLN A 761 4.79 60.71 -58.10
C GLN A 761 3.83 59.70 -57.46
N ASP A 762 3.71 59.68 -56.13
CA ASP A 762 2.98 58.65 -55.39
C ASP A 762 1.68 59.20 -54.76
N ARG A 763 0.82 59.72 -55.65
CA ARG A 763 -0.56 60.09 -55.30
C ARG A 763 -1.44 58.87 -55.51
N ASP A 764 -1.75 58.17 -54.43
CA ASP A 764 -2.59 56.98 -54.44
C ASP A 764 -3.93 57.21 -53.71
N PHE A 765 -4.80 56.19 -53.74
CA PHE A 765 -6.13 56.19 -53.09
C PHE A 765 -6.15 55.31 -51.83
N ASN A 766 -4.96 54.91 -51.36
CA ASN A 766 -4.80 54.06 -50.19
C ASN A 766 -4.93 54.88 -48.91
N TYR A 767 -4.92 54.19 -47.78
CA TYR A 767 -4.86 54.85 -46.48
C TYR A 767 -3.49 55.44 -46.21
N HIS A 768 -3.50 56.72 -45.89
CA HIS A 768 -2.34 57.47 -45.42
C HIS A 768 -2.50 57.79 -43.93
N THR A 769 -1.39 57.73 -43.21
CA THR A 769 -1.33 58.15 -41.81
C THR A 769 -0.70 59.52 -41.74
N TYR A 770 -1.40 60.45 -41.12
CA TYR A 770 -0.98 61.83 -40.96
C TYR A 770 -0.78 62.18 -39.50
N GLU A 771 0.15 63.09 -39.23
CA GLU A 771 0.36 63.64 -37.90
C GLU A 771 0.53 65.16 -37.95
N ILE A 772 -0.19 65.86 -37.09
CA ILE A 772 -0.02 67.29 -36.85
C ILE A 772 0.73 67.42 -35.54
N GLN A 773 1.91 68.01 -35.57
CA GLN A 773 2.69 68.32 -34.36
C GLN A 773 2.56 69.81 -34.06
N MET A 774 1.97 70.12 -32.91
CA MET A 774 1.73 71.48 -32.45
C MET A 774 2.60 71.76 -31.22
N THR A 775 3.62 72.59 -31.41
CA THR A 775 4.39 73.10 -30.27
C THR A 775 3.73 74.40 -29.81
N PHE A 776 3.18 74.38 -28.60
CA PHE A 776 2.32 75.45 -28.08
C PHE A 776 2.98 76.84 -28.26
N GLY A 777 2.30 77.74 -28.96
CA GLY A 777 2.75 79.12 -29.22
C GLY A 777 4.01 79.28 -30.08
N THR A 778 4.52 78.24 -30.75
CA THR A 778 5.82 78.31 -31.47
C THR A 778 5.77 77.87 -32.94
N SER A 779 5.37 76.63 -33.24
CA SER A 779 5.40 76.10 -34.61
C SER A 779 4.38 74.98 -34.79
N VAL A 780 3.92 74.79 -36.02
CA VAL A 780 3.12 73.64 -36.40
C VAL A 780 3.77 72.88 -37.56
N LYS A 781 3.68 71.55 -37.51
CA LYS A 781 4.10 70.66 -38.60
C LYS A 781 2.94 69.77 -38.98
N PHE A 782 2.72 69.61 -40.27
CA PHE A 782 1.81 68.61 -40.81
C PHE A 782 2.64 67.57 -41.56
N LEU A 783 2.54 66.31 -41.14
CA LEU A 783 3.30 65.19 -41.65
C LEU A 783 2.34 64.21 -42.32
N ASP A 784 2.68 63.75 -43.51
CA ASP A 784 2.17 62.49 -44.05
C ASP A 784 3.28 61.45 -43.82
N LEU A 785 3.05 60.57 -42.85
CA LEU A 785 4.00 59.56 -42.40
C LEU A 785 4.12 58.41 -43.40
N THR A 786 3.08 58.16 -44.20
CA THR A 786 3.09 57.15 -45.27
C THR A 786 4.04 57.59 -46.40
N ARG A 787 3.93 58.84 -46.85
CA ARG A 787 4.83 59.40 -47.89
C ARG A 787 6.15 59.97 -47.34
N LYS A 788 6.27 60.09 -46.01
CA LYS A 788 7.41 60.73 -45.31
C LYS A 788 7.64 62.18 -45.76
N ILE A 789 6.56 62.92 -46.00
CA ILE A 789 6.61 64.34 -46.36
C ILE A 789 6.15 65.20 -45.18
N VAL A 790 6.67 66.42 -45.11
CA VAL A 790 6.38 67.35 -44.01
C VAL A 790 6.17 68.76 -44.56
N ASN A 791 5.07 69.39 -44.17
CA ASN A 791 4.84 70.82 -44.32
C ASN A 791 5.02 71.51 -42.95
N ASN A 792 5.96 72.44 -42.87
CA ASN A 792 6.26 73.19 -41.65
C ASN A 792 5.80 74.63 -41.77
N TYR A 793 5.09 75.14 -40.77
CA TYR A 793 4.72 76.56 -40.64
C TYR A 793 5.24 77.14 -39.32
N ASP A 794 6.09 78.16 -39.43
CA ASP A 794 6.83 78.78 -38.32
C ASP A 794 6.56 80.29 -38.20
N ARG A 795 5.49 80.80 -38.82
CA ARG A 795 5.14 82.23 -38.82
C ARG A 795 3.99 82.60 -37.88
N THR A 796 4.03 83.85 -37.41
CA THR A 796 2.92 84.53 -36.72
C THR A 796 1.92 85.11 -37.74
N PRO A 797 0.59 84.98 -37.53
CA PRO A 797 -0.08 84.40 -36.36
C PRO A 797 -0.42 82.91 -36.52
N ILE A 798 -0.14 82.11 -35.50
CA ILE A 798 -0.72 80.76 -35.34
C ILE A 798 -2.08 80.92 -34.65
N THR A 799 -3.04 80.07 -35.00
CA THR A 799 -4.44 80.20 -34.58
C THR A 799 -4.69 79.70 -33.17
N ILE A 800 -3.93 78.71 -32.70
CA ILE A 800 -4.03 78.18 -31.33
C ILE A 800 -3.09 78.95 -30.39
N ASN A 801 -3.67 79.82 -29.56
CA ASN A 801 -3.02 80.52 -28.44
C ASN A 801 -3.53 80.05 -27.07
N SER A 802 -4.67 79.36 -27.05
CA SER A 802 -5.34 78.74 -25.89
C SER A 802 -5.24 77.21 -26.00
N PRO A 803 -5.56 76.41 -24.97
CA PRO A 803 -5.75 74.96 -25.11
C PRO A 803 -6.51 74.57 -26.38
N LEU A 804 -6.14 73.44 -27.00
CA LEU A 804 -6.92 72.86 -28.09
C LEU A 804 -8.29 72.44 -27.54
N GLU A 805 -9.34 72.99 -28.13
CA GLU A 805 -10.71 72.81 -27.64
C GLU A 805 -11.51 71.86 -28.53
N TYR A 806 -11.37 72.00 -29.85
CA TYR A 806 -12.14 71.20 -30.80
C TYR A 806 -11.31 70.73 -31.99
N ILE A 807 -11.61 69.51 -32.44
CA ILE A 807 -11.14 68.96 -33.71
C ILE A 807 -12.32 68.86 -34.66
N TYR A 808 -12.08 69.21 -35.92
CA TYR A 808 -13.03 69.13 -37.02
C TYR A 808 -12.56 68.15 -38.08
N PHE A 809 -13.47 67.50 -38.78
CA PHE A 809 -13.21 66.87 -40.07
C PHE A 809 -13.68 67.77 -41.18
N VAL A 810 -12.82 67.99 -42.17
CA VAL A 810 -13.04 68.97 -43.22
C VAL A 810 -12.85 68.36 -44.60
N ILE A 811 -13.71 68.75 -45.55
CA ILE A 811 -13.69 68.33 -46.94
C ILE A 811 -13.94 69.55 -47.85
N ASP A 812 -13.04 69.82 -48.77
CA ASP A 812 -13.16 70.89 -49.77
C ASP A 812 -12.89 70.36 -51.19
N SER A 813 -13.57 69.28 -51.50
CA SER A 813 -13.43 68.54 -52.76
C SER A 813 -14.23 69.13 -53.93
N GLY A 814 -15.09 70.13 -53.72
CA GLY A 814 -16.00 70.69 -54.74
C GLY A 814 -17.12 69.77 -55.28
N ASP A 815 -17.20 68.48 -54.88
CA ASP A 815 -18.24 67.53 -55.32
C ASP A 815 -18.71 66.64 -54.18
N LYS A 816 -20.03 66.42 -54.07
CA LYS A 816 -20.64 65.62 -52.99
C LYS A 816 -20.21 64.14 -52.95
N ASN A 817 -19.75 63.61 -54.08
CA ASN A 817 -19.30 62.21 -54.16
C ASN A 817 -17.80 62.04 -53.86
N ARG A 818 -17.07 63.15 -53.63
CA ARG A 818 -15.62 63.17 -53.38
C ARG A 818 -15.29 63.39 -51.91
N GLY A 819 -15.64 62.43 -51.08
CA GLY A 819 -15.45 62.49 -49.64
C GLY A 819 -14.18 61.79 -49.16
N ALA A 820 -14.12 61.52 -47.85
CA ALA A 820 -13.01 60.82 -47.22
C ALA A 820 -13.51 59.72 -46.28
N VAL A 821 -12.71 58.67 -46.14
CA VAL A 821 -12.89 57.61 -45.16
C VAL A 821 -11.80 57.74 -44.11
N PHE A 822 -12.19 57.93 -42.85
CA PHE A 822 -11.30 57.95 -41.69
C PHE A 822 -11.34 56.60 -40.96
N ASP A 823 -10.19 56.11 -40.52
CA ASP A 823 -10.03 54.83 -39.78
C ASP A 823 -9.91 55.11 -38.28
N TRP A 824 -8.97 55.97 -37.87
CA TRP A 824 -8.85 56.38 -36.48
C TRP A 824 -8.24 57.77 -36.38
N ILE A 825 -8.46 58.40 -35.23
CA ILE A 825 -7.85 59.68 -34.83
C ILE A 825 -7.55 59.68 -33.34
N PHE A 826 -6.42 60.25 -32.95
CA PHE A 826 -6.10 60.47 -31.55
C PHE A 826 -5.23 61.71 -31.29
N VAL A 827 -5.26 62.17 -30.04
CA VAL A 827 -4.44 63.28 -29.53
C VAL A 827 -3.48 62.75 -28.47
N ARG A 828 -2.20 63.09 -28.60
CA ARG A 828 -1.13 62.70 -27.65
C ARG A 828 -0.29 63.89 -27.22
N LYS A 829 0.39 63.78 -26.08
CA LYS A 829 1.46 64.71 -25.69
C LYS A 829 2.60 64.66 -26.71
N LEU A 830 3.14 65.83 -27.06
CA LEU A 830 4.25 65.91 -28.01
C LEU A 830 5.57 65.53 -27.33
N ILE A 831 6.17 64.44 -27.81
CA ILE A 831 7.55 64.04 -27.50
C ILE A 831 8.39 64.01 -28.79
N ASP A 832 9.70 64.15 -28.67
CA ASP A 832 10.60 64.05 -29.83
C ASP A 832 10.87 62.58 -30.14
N ASP A 833 10.03 62.00 -31.01
CA ASP A 833 10.13 60.59 -31.41
C ASP A 833 11.53 60.24 -31.97
N THR A 834 12.30 61.21 -32.47
CA THR A 834 13.67 60.98 -33.00
C THR A 834 14.72 60.74 -31.91
N GLN A 835 14.41 61.08 -30.66
CA GLN A 835 15.28 60.88 -29.51
C GLN A 835 15.01 59.57 -28.77
N LEU A 836 13.95 58.85 -29.13
CA LEU A 836 13.65 57.54 -28.58
C LEU A 836 14.66 56.51 -29.08
N SER A 837 15.23 55.74 -28.17
CA SER A 837 16.01 54.55 -28.51
C SER A 837 15.55 53.37 -27.70
N TYR A 838 15.41 52.23 -28.37
CA TYR A 838 14.83 51.01 -27.81
C TYR A 838 15.92 49.96 -27.60
N GLN A 839 15.88 49.29 -26.45
CA GLN A 839 16.50 47.99 -26.28
C GLN A 839 15.40 46.98 -26.00
N ILE A 840 15.17 46.11 -26.98
CA ILE A 840 14.17 45.05 -26.91
C ILE A 840 14.93 43.74 -26.70
N THR A 841 14.73 43.11 -25.56
CA THR A 841 15.31 41.80 -25.24
C THR A 841 14.21 40.77 -25.05
N LYS A 842 14.36 39.63 -25.70
CA LYS A 842 13.47 38.48 -25.56
C LYS A 842 13.76 37.75 -24.24
N GLY A 843 12.75 37.62 -23.38
CA GLY A 843 12.74 36.66 -22.28
C GLY A 843 12.44 35.25 -22.79
N ALA A 844 12.88 34.21 -22.06
CA ALA A 844 12.88 32.81 -22.50
C ALA A 844 11.61 32.39 -23.28
N SER A 845 11.78 31.99 -24.54
CA SER A 845 10.78 31.24 -25.30
C SER A 845 10.87 29.76 -24.94
N SER A 846 9.73 29.07 -24.91
CA SER A 846 9.72 27.63 -24.71
C SER A 846 10.42 26.91 -25.88
N THR A 847 11.57 26.29 -25.67
CA THR A 847 12.19 25.40 -26.69
C THR A 847 11.49 24.05 -26.66
N ARG A 848 10.92 23.63 -27.79
CA ARG A 848 10.30 22.30 -27.98
C ARG A 848 11.29 21.39 -28.71
N ILE A 849 11.40 20.15 -28.24
CA ILE A 849 12.29 19.14 -28.82
C ILE A 849 11.45 17.96 -29.27
N GLN A 850 11.54 17.58 -30.55
CA GLN A 850 10.82 16.44 -31.12
C GLN A 850 11.77 15.27 -31.33
N PHE A 851 11.26 14.06 -31.12
CA PHE A 851 11.93 12.78 -31.34
C PHE A 851 11.03 11.98 -32.28
N ILE A 852 11.38 11.96 -33.55
CA ILE A 852 10.54 11.43 -34.64
C ILE A 852 11.29 10.38 -35.44
N ASP A 853 10.55 9.42 -35.98
CA ASP A 853 11.08 8.44 -36.93
C ASP A 853 10.25 8.48 -38.22
N ASP A 854 10.92 8.29 -39.37
CA ASP A 854 10.35 8.47 -40.72
C ASP A 854 10.76 7.41 -41.75
N ASN A 855 9.92 7.28 -42.77
CA ASN A 855 10.07 6.46 -43.95
C ASN A 855 10.97 7.12 -45.03
N PRO A 856 12.11 6.49 -45.38
CA PRO A 856 13.21 7.14 -46.12
C PRO A 856 12.97 7.49 -47.59
N PHE A 857 11.76 7.27 -48.12
CA PHE A 857 11.41 7.49 -49.52
C PHE A 857 10.88 8.91 -49.82
N TYR A 858 10.64 9.74 -48.79
CA TYR A 858 9.98 11.05 -48.90
C TYR A 858 10.89 12.26 -48.66
N LYS A 859 12.16 12.14 -49.08
CA LYS A 859 13.25 13.12 -48.85
C LYS A 859 13.04 14.58 -49.26
N ASN A 860 11.99 14.88 -50.02
CA ASN A 860 11.70 16.23 -50.52
C ASN A 860 10.48 16.87 -49.84
N GLU A 861 9.75 16.14 -48.99
CA GLU A 861 8.44 16.58 -48.47
C GLU A 861 8.44 16.89 -46.96
N ASP A 862 9.40 16.43 -46.16
CA ASP A 862 9.55 16.91 -44.77
C ASP A 862 10.98 16.74 -44.21
N HIS A 863 11.40 17.65 -43.34
CA HIS A 863 12.67 17.71 -42.55
C HIS A 863 13.97 17.18 -43.20
N GLY A 864 14.08 17.21 -44.54
CA GLY A 864 15.27 16.77 -45.27
C GLY A 864 15.42 15.26 -45.48
N GLY A 865 14.36 14.47 -45.24
CA GLY A 865 14.41 13.00 -45.28
C GLY A 865 15.21 12.38 -44.13
N ASP A 866 15.22 13.08 -43.01
CA ASP A 866 15.72 12.58 -41.75
C ASP A 866 14.83 11.44 -41.27
N THR A 867 15.42 10.41 -40.66
CA THR A 867 14.66 9.23 -40.22
C THR A 867 14.55 9.22 -38.71
N LEU A 868 15.34 8.39 -38.01
CA LEU A 868 15.39 8.42 -36.56
C LEU A 868 16.10 9.71 -36.10
N ALA A 869 15.33 10.77 -35.80
CA ALA A 869 15.84 12.12 -35.68
C ALA A 869 15.43 12.83 -34.39
N ILE A 870 16.25 13.79 -33.98
CA ILE A 870 15.96 14.75 -32.92
C ILE A 870 15.90 16.13 -33.57
N LEU A 871 14.75 16.78 -33.46
CA LEU A 871 14.48 18.10 -34.03
C LEU A 871 14.28 19.13 -32.91
N GLU A 872 14.58 20.39 -33.22
CA GLU A 872 14.21 21.55 -32.41
C GLU A 872 13.11 22.35 -33.13
N ASN A 873 11.99 22.56 -32.45
CA ASN A 873 10.81 23.29 -32.95
C ASN A 873 10.35 22.87 -34.36
N TRP A 874 10.35 21.55 -34.65
CA TRP A 874 10.11 20.94 -35.97
C TRP A 874 11.14 21.31 -37.05
N GLY A 875 11.41 22.59 -37.30
CA GLY A 875 12.21 23.02 -38.44
C GLY A 875 13.73 22.83 -38.35
N ASP A 876 14.31 22.59 -37.16
CA ASP A 876 15.77 22.46 -36.98
C ASP A 876 16.18 21.01 -36.66
N SER A 877 16.61 20.24 -37.67
CA SER A 877 17.21 18.92 -37.43
C SER A 877 18.55 19.02 -36.69
N LEU A 878 18.59 18.49 -35.46
CA LEU A 878 19.79 18.48 -34.62
C LEU A 878 20.68 17.29 -34.95
N ILE A 879 20.07 16.11 -35.13
CA ILE A 879 20.75 14.87 -35.49
C ILE A 879 19.76 13.87 -36.09
N SER A 880 20.24 13.05 -37.03
CA SER A 880 19.45 12.02 -37.72
C SER A 880 20.26 10.74 -37.90
N GLY A 881 19.58 9.59 -37.74
CA GLY A 881 20.18 8.26 -37.69
C GLY A 881 20.12 7.50 -39.01
N SER A 882 20.34 6.18 -38.92
CA SER A 882 20.23 5.30 -40.09
C SER A 882 18.78 5.08 -40.49
N ALA A 883 18.50 5.17 -41.79
CA ALA A 883 17.18 4.94 -42.37
C ALA A 883 16.73 3.48 -42.32
N SER A 884 15.45 3.25 -42.02
CA SER A 884 14.75 1.98 -42.26
C SER A 884 13.31 2.22 -42.70
N VAL A 885 12.75 1.30 -43.47
CA VAL A 885 11.34 1.34 -43.86
C VAL A 885 10.50 0.82 -42.69
N LEU A 886 9.58 1.65 -42.20
CA LEU A 886 8.68 1.34 -41.10
C LEU A 886 7.38 0.78 -41.68
N SER A 887 7.16 -0.53 -41.52
CA SER A 887 5.94 -1.22 -41.96
C SER A 887 5.13 -1.84 -40.84
N ASP A 888 5.70 -1.89 -39.64
CA ASP A 888 5.16 -2.58 -38.47
C ASP A 888 5.47 -1.75 -37.22
N TYR A 889 4.99 -2.19 -36.05
CA TYR A 889 5.29 -1.53 -34.77
C TYR A 889 6.76 -1.68 -34.38
N HIS A 890 7.38 -0.55 -34.05
CA HIS A 890 8.72 -0.46 -33.48
C HIS A 890 8.66 0.16 -32.08
N ARG A 891 9.58 -0.26 -31.21
CA ARG A 891 9.75 0.28 -29.84
C ARG A 891 10.90 1.27 -29.82
N TYR A 892 10.64 2.43 -29.24
CA TYR A 892 11.58 3.52 -29.17
C TYR A 892 11.89 3.92 -27.73
N GLN A 893 13.09 4.47 -27.52
CA GLN A 893 13.50 5.07 -26.25
C GLN A 893 14.11 6.45 -26.48
N VAL A 894 13.54 7.44 -25.78
CA VAL A 894 14.10 8.78 -25.60
C VAL A 894 14.68 8.89 -24.20
N VAL A 895 15.85 9.51 -24.05
CA VAL A 895 16.41 9.90 -22.74
C VAL A 895 16.61 11.41 -22.72
N PHE A 896 16.11 12.05 -21.66
CA PHE A 896 16.22 13.48 -21.41
C PHE A 896 17.02 13.72 -20.12
N ARG A 897 18.18 14.38 -20.24
CA ARG A 897 19.09 14.70 -19.14
C ARG A 897 19.34 16.21 -19.06
N PRO A 898 18.56 16.94 -18.24
CA PRO A 898 18.80 18.36 -18.06
C PRO A 898 20.07 18.57 -17.22
N GLY A 899 21.02 19.32 -17.76
CA GLY A 899 22.20 19.83 -17.08
C GLY A 899 22.04 21.30 -16.67
N THR A 900 23.04 21.83 -15.97
CA THR A 900 23.02 23.23 -15.47
C THR A 900 23.11 24.28 -16.58
N THR A 901 23.63 23.92 -17.75
CA THR A 901 23.82 24.83 -18.89
C THR A 901 23.44 24.20 -20.23
N ASN A 902 23.23 22.89 -20.28
CA ASN A 902 22.95 22.12 -21.49
C ASN A 902 21.95 21.00 -21.19
N ILE A 903 21.55 20.25 -22.22
CA ILE A 903 20.69 19.07 -22.11
C ILE A 903 21.32 17.96 -22.95
N GLU A 904 21.47 16.77 -22.37
CA GLU A 904 21.84 15.58 -23.14
C GLU A 904 20.57 14.81 -23.54
N LEU A 905 20.50 14.50 -24.83
CA LEU A 905 19.37 13.83 -25.47
C LEU A 905 19.86 12.56 -26.16
N SER A 906 19.09 11.48 -26.07
CA SER A 906 19.31 10.31 -26.93
C SER A 906 17.99 9.73 -27.41
N PHE A 907 17.99 9.22 -28.64
CA PHE A 907 16.85 8.55 -29.25
C PHE A 907 17.31 7.24 -29.90
N GLU A 908 16.62 6.15 -29.60
CA GLU A 908 16.99 4.79 -30.00
C GLU A 908 15.76 4.01 -30.45
N ASP A 909 15.87 3.35 -31.61
CA ASP A 909 14.97 2.26 -32.00
C ASP A 909 15.51 0.97 -31.38
N ILE A 910 14.76 0.46 -30.40
CA ILE A 910 15.19 -0.64 -29.55
C ILE A 910 15.09 -1.99 -30.27
N ASP A 911 14.24 -2.08 -31.30
CA ASP A 911 14.10 -3.29 -32.12
C ASP A 911 15.22 -3.41 -33.16
N SER A 912 15.96 -2.33 -33.42
CA SER A 912 17.11 -2.31 -34.32
C SER A 912 18.34 -1.63 -33.70
N THR A 913 19.23 -2.43 -33.12
CA THR A 913 20.47 -1.98 -32.43
C THR A 913 21.44 -1.14 -33.28
N ALA A 914 21.23 -1.03 -34.60
CA ALA A 914 21.98 -0.14 -35.49
C ALA A 914 21.42 1.29 -35.60
N ARG A 915 20.27 1.59 -34.97
CA ARG A 915 19.52 2.84 -35.11
C ARG A 915 19.42 3.57 -33.75
N SER A 916 20.42 4.40 -33.47
CA SER A 916 20.41 5.28 -32.30
C SER A 916 21.18 6.58 -32.59
N VAL A 917 20.71 7.69 -32.03
CA VAL A 917 21.31 9.01 -32.11
C VAL A 917 21.41 9.65 -30.72
N SER A 918 22.43 10.46 -30.49
CA SER A 918 22.60 11.25 -29.25
C SER A 918 23.06 12.66 -29.58
N TYR A 919 22.55 13.66 -28.86
CA TYR A 919 22.88 15.07 -29.07
C TYR A 919 22.98 15.82 -27.74
N THR A 920 23.87 16.79 -27.65
CA THR A 920 23.95 17.71 -26.51
C THR A 920 23.55 19.11 -26.96
N LEU A 921 22.43 19.59 -26.45
CA LEU A 921 21.92 20.92 -26.75
C LEU A 921 22.43 21.92 -25.71
N ASP A 922 23.27 22.86 -26.13
CA ASP A 922 23.83 23.93 -25.27
C ASP A 922 22.81 25.06 -25.00
N LYS A 923 21.60 24.69 -24.58
CA LYS A 923 20.50 25.59 -24.17
C LYS A 923 19.87 25.08 -22.87
N GLN A 924 19.21 25.98 -22.15
CA GLN A 924 18.39 25.62 -20.99
C GLN A 924 16.93 25.44 -21.44
N VAL A 925 16.38 24.25 -21.20
CA VAL A 925 14.93 24.03 -21.18
C VAL A 925 14.52 24.08 -19.71
N SER A 926 13.54 24.91 -19.38
CA SER A 926 13.03 25.02 -18.02
C SER A 926 12.36 23.69 -17.61
N SER A 927 13.00 22.93 -16.72
CA SER A 927 12.35 21.86 -15.96
C SER A 927 11.47 22.50 -14.88
N PRO A 928 10.21 22.08 -14.69
CA PRO A 928 9.61 20.86 -15.21
C PRO A 928 9.04 21.01 -16.64
N VAL A 929 9.10 19.91 -17.41
CA VAL A 929 8.69 19.80 -18.82
C VAL A 929 7.46 18.90 -18.97
N LYS A 930 6.67 19.06 -20.02
CA LYS A 930 5.63 18.13 -20.46
C LYS A 930 6.11 17.29 -21.63
N VAL A 931 5.60 16.07 -21.71
CA VAL A 931 5.84 15.15 -22.83
C VAL A 931 4.59 15.11 -23.70
N GLY A 932 4.74 15.10 -25.01
CA GLY A 932 3.63 15.03 -25.94
C GLY A 932 3.81 13.99 -27.01
N ILE A 933 2.72 13.60 -27.65
CA ILE A 933 2.68 12.72 -28.82
C ILE A 933 2.49 13.60 -30.04
N VAL A 934 3.33 13.42 -31.05
CA VAL A 934 3.40 14.31 -32.21
C VAL A 934 3.37 13.54 -33.52
N ILE A 935 2.88 14.21 -34.56
CA ILE A 935 2.96 13.76 -35.94
C ILE A 935 3.14 14.97 -36.86
N ASP A 936 4.03 14.86 -37.84
CA ASP A 936 3.97 15.61 -39.08
C ASP A 936 3.77 14.58 -40.20
N SER A 937 2.84 14.84 -41.09
CA SER A 937 2.63 14.00 -42.26
C SER A 937 2.00 14.90 -43.32
N GLN A 938 2.79 15.24 -44.32
CA GLN A 938 2.41 16.18 -45.37
C GLN A 938 2.12 15.44 -46.68
N GLY A 939 1.24 16.02 -47.52
CA GLY A 939 0.97 15.52 -48.86
C GLY A 939 -0.50 15.17 -49.16
N SER A 940 -0.72 14.54 -50.32
CA SER A 940 -2.07 14.20 -50.83
C SER A 940 -2.69 12.96 -50.18
N ILE A 941 -1.88 12.17 -49.46
CA ILE A 941 -2.28 11.00 -48.68
C ILE A 941 -1.59 11.15 -47.33
N LEU A 942 -2.37 11.39 -46.28
CA LEU A 942 -1.87 11.56 -44.92
C LEU A 942 -1.65 10.19 -44.28
N ASN A 943 -0.51 10.00 -43.64
CA ASN A 943 -0.20 8.79 -42.89
C ASN A 943 -0.63 8.94 -41.44
N THR A 944 -1.26 7.91 -40.89
CA THR A 944 -1.75 7.93 -39.50
C THR A 944 -0.74 7.21 -38.61
N ALA A 945 -0.44 7.76 -37.44
CA ALA A 945 0.37 7.06 -36.44
C ALA A 945 -0.51 6.30 -35.45
N TYR A 946 -0.15 5.06 -35.19
CA TYR A 946 -0.77 4.23 -34.17
C TYR A 946 0.23 4.04 -33.04
N PHE A 947 -0.14 4.48 -31.84
CA PHE A 947 0.62 4.23 -30.62
C PHE A 947 -0.07 3.12 -29.84
N ASP A 948 0.70 2.10 -29.49
CA ASP A 948 0.24 0.95 -28.70
C ASP A 948 0.38 1.25 -27.20
N TRP A 949 1.54 1.75 -26.79
CA TRP A 949 1.76 2.19 -25.42
C TRP A 949 2.84 3.27 -25.33
N ILE A 950 2.84 4.00 -24.22
CA ILE A 950 3.87 4.96 -23.85
C ILE A 950 4.11 4.94 -22.34
N VAL A 951 5.38 4.99 -21.94
CA VAL A 951 5.83 5.04 -20.54
C VAL A 951 6.84 6.14 -20.33
N ILE A 952 6.77 6.82 -19.19
CA ILE A 952 7.70 7.85 -18.77
C ILE A 952 8.26 7.48 -17.40
N GLY A 953 9.55 7.20 -17.32
CA GLY A 953 10.20 6.70 -16.10
C GLY A 953 11.41 7.52 -15.68
N ARG A 954 11.72 7.48 -14.38
CA ARG A 954 12.91 8.13 -13.82
C ARG A 954 14.18 7.44 -14.30
N MET A 955 15.21 8.23 -14.58
CA MET A 955 16.58 7.74 -14.83
C MET A 955 17.51 7.95 -13.62
N PRO A 956 18.54 7.09 -13.44
CA PRO A 956 18.80 5.88 -14.20
C PRO A 956 17.86 4.73 -13.79
N TYR A 957 17.52 3.86 -14.75
CA TYR A 957 17.04 2.51 -14.45
C TYR A 957 18.17 1.51 -14.69
N TYR A 958 18.04 0.30 -14.12
CA TYR A 958 19.01 -0.78 -14.29
C TYR A 958 18.49 -1.82 -15.26
N THR A 959 19.38 -2.44 -16.05
CA THR A 959 19.03 -3.58 -16.91
C THR A 959 19.72 -4.82 -16.38
N VAL A 960 18.99 -5.93 -16.32
CA VAL A 960 19.54 -7.25 -16.00
C VAL A 960 19.50 -8.10 -17.27
N ASP A 961 20.68 -8.49 -17.76
CA ASP A 961 20.78 -9.35 -18.94
C ASP A 961 20.51 -10.82 -18.58
N PRO A 962 20.12 -11.66 -19.54
CA PRO A 962 19.70 -13.05 -19.27
C PRO A 962 20.75 -13.90 -18.56
N ILE A 963 22.04 -13.60 -18.75
CA ILE A 963 23.16 -14.32 -18.13
C ILE A 963 23.30 -14.03 -16.63
N ASP A 964 22.79 -12.89 -16.17
CA ASP A 964 22.86 -12.44 -14.79
C ASP A 964 21.63 -12.86 -13.97
N VAL A 965 20.67 -13.56 -14.60
CA VAL A 965 19.48 -14.10 -13.95
C VAL A 965 19.72 -15.56 -13.59
N GLY A 966 19.80 -15.86 -12.29
CA GLY A 966 19.73 -17.23 -11.80
C GLY A 966 18.28 -17.71 -11.80
N SER A 967 17.97 -18.89 -12.34
CA SER A 967 16.63 -19.47 -12.29
C SER A 967 16.62 -20.86 -11.64
N SER A 968 15.62 -21.15 -10.81
CA SER A 968 15.38 -22.50 -10.28
C SER A 968 14.77 -23.42 -11.35
N GLY A 969 14.57 -24.69 -10.99
CA GLY A 969 13.64 -25.55 -11.73
C GLY A 969 12.21 -25.03 -11.64
N ILE A 970 11.38 -25.37 -12.62
CA ILE A 970 9.96 -25.02 -12.64
C ILE A 970 9.19 -25.95 -11.72
N GLU A 971 8.39 -25.35 -10.85
CA GLU A 971 7.48 -26.05 -9.95
C GLU A 971 6.06 -26.00 -10.55
N SER A 972 5.26 -27.05 -10.37
CA SER A 972 3.85 -27.08 -10.78
C SER A 972 2.95 -26.79 -9.59
N ALA A 973 1.86 -26.06 -9.83
CA ALA A 973 0.88 -25.69 -8.84
C ALA A 973 0.26 -26.95 -8.24
N PRO A 974 -0.03 -26.93 -6.93
CA PRO A 974 -0.81 -28.01 -6.32
C PRO A 974 -2.18 -28.09 -7.03
N GLU A 975 -2.56 -29.28 -7.50
CA GLU A 975 -3.84 -29.50 -8.20
C GLU A 975 -5.02 -29.10 -7.29
N THR A 976 -5.76 -28.05 -7.68
CA THR A 976 -6.85 -27.45 -6.89
C THR A 976 -8.20 -27.54 -7.59
N LYS A 977 -8.64 -28.77 -7.91
CA LYS A 977 -10.06 -29.15 -8.05
C LYS A 977 -10.27 -30.60 -7.62
N GLY A 978 -9.77 -30.94 -6.44
CA GLY A 978 -10.13 -32.16 -5.72
C GLY A 978 -11.19 -31.84 -4.67
N ALA A 979 -12.04 -32.81 -4.33
CA ALA A 979 -12.78 -32.78 -3.08
C ALA A 979 -11.80 -32.42 -1.94
N TYR A 980 -11.98 -31.26 -1.30
CA TYR A 980 -11.13 -30.84 -0.19
C TYR A 980 -11.35 -31.79 0.97
N ASP A 981 -10.25 -32.24 1.58
CA ASP A 981 -10.26 -33.02 2.82
C ASP A 981 -10.55 -32.04 3.96
N ALA A 982 -11.83 -31.68 4.12
CA ALA A 982 -12.26 -30.65 5.06
C ALA A 982 -12.69 -31.25 6.39
N ARG A 983 -12.48 -30.47 7.44
CA ARG A 983 -12.63 -30.91 8.82
C ARG A 983 -13.41 -29.84 9.59
N ALA A 984 -14.38 -30.28 10.37
CA ALA A 984 -15.12 -29.43 11.28
C ALA A 984 -14.71 -29.82 12.71
N TYR A 985 -14.10 -28.88 13.44
CA TYR A 985 -13.67 -29.05 14.82
C TYR A 985 -14.66 -28.41 15.79
N ASP A 986 -14.88 -29.06 16.92
CA ASP A 986 -15.53 -28.51 18.12
C ASP A 986 -14.49 -28.44 19.24
N LEU A 987 -14.19 -27.21 19.67
CA LEU A 987 -13.15 -26.90 20.65
C LEU A 987 -13.70 -26.67 22.06
N GLN A 988 -15.03 -26.71 22.24
CA GLN A 988 -15.65 -26.44 23.52
C GLN A 988 -15.18 -27.39 24.64
N PRO A 989 -14.90 -28.70 24.40
CA PRO A 989 -14.40 -29.57 25.46
C PRO A 989 -13.01 -29.15 25.98
N LEU A 990 -12.10 -28.75 25.11
CA LEU A 990 -10.79 -28.22 25.48
C LEU A 990 -10.92 -26.90 26.25
N ILE A 991 -11.70 -25.96 25.72
CA ILE A 991 -11.94 -24.66 26.37
C ILE A 991 -12.51 -24.86 27.79
N SER A 992 -13.42 -25.82 27.97
CA SER A 992 -14.01 -26.13 29.27
C SER A 992 -12.97 -26.67 30.26
N CYS A 993 -12.03 -27.51 29.80
CA CYS A 993 -10.92 -27.96 30.65
C CYS A 993 -9.90 -26.86 30.95
N ILE A 994 -9.64 -25.92 30.02
CA ILE A 994 -8.77 -24.76 30.28
C ILE A 994 -9.38 -23.84 31.33
N ILE A 995 -10.66 -23.44 31.15
CA ILE A 995 -11.40 -22.60 32.11
C ILE A 995 -11.50 -23.30 33.47
N GLY A 996 -11.74 -24.61 33.45
CA GLY A 996 -11.78 -25.45 34.66
C GLY A 996 -10.41 -25.72 35.29
N GLN A 997 -9.32 -25.22 34.70
CA GLN A 997 -7.94 -25.40 35.18
C GLN A 997 -7.55 -26.88 35.35
N LYS A 998 -8.07 -27.74 34.48
CA LYS A 998 -7.90 -29.19 34.55
C LYS A 998 -6.57 -29.64 33.94
N TYR A 999 -6.13 -30.82 34.36
CA TYR A 999 -4.88 -31.44 33.95
C TYR A 999 -5.10 -32.55 32.92
N PHE A 1000 -4.15 -32.66 32.00
CA PHE A 1000 -4.01 -33.71 30.99
C PHE A 1000 -2.79 -34.56 31.31
N GLY A 1001 -2.91 -35.87 31.10
CA GLY A 1001 -1.80 -36.80 31.14
C GLY A 1001 -1.17 -36.95 29.75
N THR A 1002 0.07 -36.50 29.58
CA THR A 1002 0.80 -36.57 28.30
C THR A 1002 2.17 -37.21 28.48
N TYR A 1003 2.72 -37.81 27.42
CA TYR A 1003 4.01 -38.50 27.49
C TYR A 1003 5.17 -37.54 27.75
N GLU A 1004 5.27 -36.47 26.96
CA GLU A 1004 6.38 -35.48 27.07
C GLU A 1004 6.14 -34.42 28.15
N GLY A 1005 5.01 -34.48 28.86
CA GLY A 1005 4.68 -33.53 29.91
C GLY A 1005 5.54 -33.70 31.17
N VAL A 1006 5.70 -32.63 31.95
CA VAL A 1006 6.47 -32.69 33.21
C VAL A 1006 5.67 -33.45 34.26
N SER A 1007 6.22 -34.58 34.73
CA SER A 1007 5.57 -35.45 35.72
C SER A 1007 5.50 -34.82 37.10
N PHE A 1008 4.67 -35.39 37.99
CA PHE A 1008 4.60 -34.93 39.38
C PHE A 1008 5.96 -34.95 40.09
N PHE A 1009 6.80 -35.97 39.85
CA PHE A 1009 8.12 -36.07 40.49
C PHE A 1009 9.06 -34.97 40.03
N GLU A 1010 9.04 -34.68 38.73
CA GLU A 1010 9.80 -33.60 38.13
C GLU A 1010 9.33 -32.22 38.61
N ARG A 1011 8.05 -32.07 38.95
CA ARG A 1011 7.52 -30.85 39.59
C ARG A 1011 8.03 -30.66 41.02
N LEU A 1012 8.31 -31.74 41.76
CA LEU A 1012 8.96 -31.66 43.08
C LEU A 1012 10.46 -31.28 42.96
N GLU A 1013 11.07 -31.56 41.81
CA GLU A 1013 12.47 -31.23 41.49
C GLU A 1013 12.61 -29.92 40.70
N ASN A 1014 11.50 -29.36 40.22
CA ASN A 1014 11.43 -28.32 39.20
C ASN A 1014 12.40 -28.55 38.01
N SER A 1015 12.49 -29.79 37.53
CA SER A 1015 13.49 -30.19 36.53
C SER A 1015 12.98 -31.32 35.64
N VAL A 1016 13.33 -31.28 34.36
CA VAL A 1016 12.96 -32.31 33.36
C VAL A 1016 14.06 -33.35 33.12
N THR A 1017 15.19 -33.28 33.83
CA THR A 1017 16.37 -34.13 33.60
C THR A 1017 16.08 -35.62 33.76
N ASN A 1018 15.10 -35.98 34.61
CA ASN A 1018 14.85 -37.34 35.04
C ASN A 1018 13.64 -38.01 34.37
N HIS A 1019 13.03 -37.35 33.37
CA HIS A 1019 11.80 -37.81 32.73
C HIS A 1019 11.88 -39.28 32.27
N ASP A 1020 12.85 -39.59 31.41
CA ASP A 1020 13.04 -40.93 30.84
C ASP A 1020 13.21 -41.99 31.93
N ARG A 1021 13.98 -41.66 32.97
CA ARG A 1021 14.24 -42.57 34.09
C ARG A 1021 12.95 -42.89 34.84
N TYR A 1022 12.12 -41.88 35.11
CA TYR A 1022 10.83 -42.07 35.76
C TYR A 1022 9.83 -42.80 34.88
N PHE A 1023 9.81 -42.51 33.58
CA PHE A 1023 8.91 -43.18 32.66
C PHE A 1023 9.27 -44.66 32.46
N GLN A 1024 10.56 -45.01 32.37
CA GLN A 1024 10.99 -46.42 32.33
C GLN A 1024 10.62 -47.17 33.61
N LEU A 1025 10.70 -46.50 34.76
CA LEU A 1025 10.26 -47.09 36.02
C LEU A 1025 8.74 -47.32 36.02
N ALA A 1026 7.96 -46.35 35.55
CA ALA A 1026 6.51 -46.46 35.40
C ALA A 1026 6.12 -47.62 34.47
N LYS A 1027 6.78 -47.76 33.31
CA LYS A 1027 6.58 -48.90 32.39
C LYS A 1027 6.74 -50.25 33.09
N LYS A 1028 7.84 -50.41 33.82
CA LYS A 1028 8.09 -51.64 34.59
C LYS A 1028 6.99 -51.91 35.61
N MET A 1029 6.50 -50.87 36.31
CA MET A 1029 5.41 -51.04 37.28
C MET A 1029 4.07 -51.36 36.63
N GLN A 1030 3.74 -50.72 35.50
CA GLN A 1030 2.52 -51.01 34.74
C GLN A 1030 2.53 -52.43 34.15
N ASP A 1031 3.69 -52.92 33.71
CA ASP A 1031 3.92 -54.31 33.30
C ASP A 1031 3.65 -55.29 34.44
N GLU A 1032 4.26 -55.04 35.60
CA GLU A 1032 4.11 -55.90 36.78
C GLU A 1032 2.67 -55.94 37.30
N LEU A 1033 1.92 -54.83 37.18
CA LEU A 1033 0.53 -54.72 37.62
C LEU A 1033 -0.50 -55.11 36.55
N GLY A 1034 -0.08 -55.30 35.30
CA GLY A 1034 -0.98 -55.64 34.20
C GLY A 1034 -2.01 -54.55 33.85
N ILE A 1035 -1.66 -53.28 34.05
CA ILE A 1035 -2.58 -52.13 33.91
C ILE A 1035 -2.36 -51.31 32.65
N LYS A 1036 -1.87 -51.91 31.56
CA LYS A 1036 -1.67 -51.22 30.28
C LYS A 1036 -2.99 -50.94 29.56
N TYR A 1037 -2.97 -49.97 28.65
CA TYR A 1037 -4.06 -49.73 27.71
C TYR A 1037 -3.75 -50.42 26.37
N GLY A 1038 -4.26 -51.64 26.20
CA GLY A 1038 -3.84 -52.49 25.08
C GLY A 1038 -2.35 -52.84 25.18
N ASP A 1039 -1.59 -52.47 24.15
CA ASP A 1039 -0.13 -52.63 24.12
C ASP A 1039 0.64 -51.34 24.53
N GLU A 1040 -0.09 -50.28 24.90
CA GLU A 1040 0.48 -48.96 25.24
C GLU A 1040 0.47 -48.69 26.75
N TYR A 1041 1.42 -47.87 27.22
CA TYR A 1041 1.62 -47.54 28.62
C TYR A 1041 0.98 -46.20 28.95
N TYR A 1042 0.37 -46.04 30.13
CA TYR A 1042 -0.13 -44.74 30.57
C TYR A 1042 1.02 -43.71 30.70
N PRO A 1043 0.82 -42.46 30.25
CA PRO A 1043 1.81 -41.39 30.40
C PRO A 1043 1.99 -41.00 31.87
N ILE A 1044 3.11 -40.34 32.18
CA ILE A 1044 3.42 -39.84 33.52
C ILE A 1044 3.44 -38.31 33.62
N GLY A 1045 3.43 -37.60 32.48
CA GLY A 1045 3.47 -36.15 32.45
C GLY A 1045 2.15 -35.54 32.90
N LEU A 1046 2.21 -34.45 33.63
CA LEU A 1046 1.06 -33.64 34.01
C LEU A 1046 1.14 -32.32 33.23
N VAL A 1047 0.06 -31.95 32.55
CA VAL A 1047 -0.02 -30.70 31.79
C VAL A 1047 -1.31 -29.98 32.13
N SER A 1048 -1.20 -28.71 32.53
CA SER A 1048 -2.33 -27.79 32.60
C SER A 1048 -1.95 -26.46 31.95
N PHE A 1049 -2.90 -25.53 31.83
CA PHE A 1049 -2.67 -24.26 31.13
C PHE A 1049 -2.82 -23.04 32.04
N MET A 1050 -2.06 -21.99 31.71
CA MET A 1050 -2.03 -20.69 32.36
C MET A 1050 -2.45 -19.62 31.36
N VAL A 1051 -3.63 -19.03 31.60
CA VAL A 1051 -4.25 -18.08 30.66
C VAL A 1051 -4.69 -16.83 31.43
N PRO A 1052 -3.80 -15.84 31.62
CA PRO A 1052 -4.10 -14.60 32.36
C PRO A 1052 -5.10 -13.72 31.60
N ASN A 1053 -6.37 -14.10 31.65
CA ASN A 1053 -7.49 -13.44 31.01
C ASN A 1053 -8.71 -13.54 31.93
N THR A 1054 -9.52 -12.49 31.98
CA THR A 1054 -10.69 -12.40 32.88
C THR A 1054 -11.70 -13.53 32.70
N ASN A 1055 -11.80 -14.08 31.50
CA ASN A 1055 -12.76 -15.14 31.17
C ASN A 1055 -12.19 -16.56 31.35
N TYR A 1056 -10.87 -16.71 31.41
CA TYR A 1056 -10.20 -18.01 31.51
C TYR A 1056 -9.55 -18.25 32.88
N ASP A 1057 -8.83 -17.25 33.42
CA ASP A 1057 -8.22 -17.29 34.75
C ASP A 1057 -8.14 -15.89 35.37
N GLN A 1058 -9.23 -15.48 36.00
CA GLN A 1058 -9.33 -14.18 36.68
C GLN A 1058 -8.27 -14.02 37.79
N LYS A 1059 -7.98 -15.08 38.55
CA LYS A 1059 -7.01 -15.02 39.65
C LYS A 1059 -5.61 -14.73 39.13
N LEU A 1060 -5.20 -15.40 38.06
CA LEU A 1060 -3.91 -15.17 37.43
C LEU A 1060 -3.84 -13.79 36.77
N PHE A 1061 -4.93 -13.35 36.11
CA PHE A 1061 -5.04 -12.02 35.54
C PHE A 1061 -4.86 -10.91 36.58
N ASP A 1062 -5.53 -11.02 37.74
CA ASP A 1062 -5.40 -10.06 38.84
C ASP A 1062 -3.99 -10.06 39.44
N LEU A 1063 -3.38 -11.25 39.57
CA LEU A 1063 -2.00 -11.38 40.03
C LEU A 1063 -1.02 -10.67 39.09
N PHE A 1064 -1.10 -10.94 37.79
CA PHE A 1064 -0.22 -10.32 36.78
C PHE A 1064 -0.42 -8.80 36.74
N SER A 1065 -1.68 -8.35 36.78
CA SER A 1065 -2.02 -6.93 36.85
C SER A 1065 -1.44 -6.25 38.09
N SER A 1066 -1.52 -6.90 39.26
CA SER A 1066 -0.99 -6.38 40.52
C SER A 1066 0.54 -6.30 40.55
N LEU A 1067 1.21 -7.19 39.81
CA LEU A 1067 2.66 -7.25 39.72
C LEU A 1067 3.21 -6.44 38.53
N GLY A 1068 2.35 -5.89 37.67
CA GLY A 1068 2.77 -5.20 36.46
C GLY A 1068 3.43 -6.12 35.43
N ILE A 1069 3.11 -7.42 35.45
CA ILE A 1069 3.66 -8.39 34.50
C ILE A 1069 2.78 -8.39 33.25
N LEU A 1070 3.39 -8.07 32.11
CA LEU A 1070 2.76 -8.21 30.80
C LEU A 1070 3.09 -9.58 30.21
N VAL A 1071 2.08 -10.21 29.63
CA VAL A 1071 2.21 -11.51 28.99
C VAL A 1071 2.81 -11.29 27.61
N GLU A 1072 3.80 -12.10 27.28
CA GLU A 1072 4.56 -11.97 26.05
C GLU A 1072 3.98 -12.92 25.03
N ASP A 1073 3.69 -12.40 23.84
CA ASP A 1073 3.19 -13.20 22.73
C ASP A 1073 4.17 -14.33 22.38
N GLY A 1074 3.63 -15.52 22.20
CA GLY A 1074 4.38 -16.71 21.80
C GLY A 1074 5.09 -17.45 22.94
N GLN A 1075 4.88 -17.10 24.21
CA GLN A 1075 5.30 -17.95 25.34
C GLN A 1075 4.23 -19.03 25.59
N SER A 1076 4.62 -20.31 25.56
CA SER A 1076 3.72 -21.44 25.84
C SER A 1076 3.00 -21.26 27.19
N SER A 1077 1.68 -21.41 27.14
CA SER A 1077 0.75 -21.38 28.27
C SER A 1077 0.76 -22.68 29.08
N VAL A 1078 1.54 -23.69 28.68
CA VAL A 1078 1.75 -24.90 29.50
C VAL A 1078 2.32 -24.48 30.86
N ASP A 1079 1.65 -24.90 31.92
CA ASP A 1079 1.85 -24.43 33.29
C ASP A 1079 3.31 -24.41 33.75
N TYR A 1080 4.06 -25.50 33.54
CA TYR A 1080 5.46 -25.61 33.93
C TYR A 1080 6.32 -24.56 33.22
N TYR A 1081 6.20 -24.44 31.89
CA TYR A 1081 6.99 -23.49 31.10
C TYR A 1081 6.57 -22.05 31.38
N PHE A 1082 5.27 -21.80 31.51
CA PHE A 1082 4.72 -20.47 31.78
C PHE A 1082 5.17 -19.95 33.15
N LEU A 1083 5.01 -20.74 34.22
CA LEU A 1083 5.41 -20.35 35.57
C LEU A 1083 6.92 -20.16 35.68
N ASN A 1084 7.70 -21.10 35.14
CA ASN A 1084 9.14 -20.97 35.18
C ASN A 1084 9.67 -19.83 34.32
N TYR A 1085 8.99 -19.44 33.23
CA TYR A 1085 9.41 -18.25 32.47
C TYR A 1085 9.23 -16.97 33.29
N TYR A 1086 8.03 -16.74 33.81
CA TYR A 1086 7.70 -15.49 34.52
C TYR A 1086 8.26 -15.41 35.94
N PHE A 1087 8.42 -16.54 36.64
CA PHE A 1087 8.82 -16.58 38.03
C PHE A 1087 10.10 -17.38 38.30
N GLY A 1088 10.37 -18.44 37.51
CA GLY A 1088 11.53 -19.34 37.68
C GLY A 1088 12.80 -18.95 36.89
N ARG A 1089 12.69 -18.02 35.95
CA ARG A 1089 13.76 -17.54 35.04
C ARG A 1089 14.35 -18.59 34.07
N ILE A 1090 13.55 -19.52 33.56
CA ILE A 1090 13.97 -20.36 32.42
C ILE A 1090 13.83 -19.58 31.10
N ALA A 1091 14.45 -20.09 30.03
CA ALA A 1091 14.27 -19.54 28.69
C ALA A 1091 12.83 -19.75 28.20
N LYS A 1092 12.36 -18.82 27.35
CA LYS A 1092 11.05 -18.87 26.70
C LYS A 1092 10.87 -20.19 25.94
N LYS A 1093 9.74 -20.88 26.15
CA LYS A 1093 9.32 -22.02 25.30
C LYS A 1093 8.33 -21.47 24.26
N THR A 1094 8.70 -21.52 22.99
CA THR A 1094 7.87 -21.04 21.89
C THR A 1094 6.54 -21.78 21.85
N GLY A 1095 5.44 -21.02 21.85
CA GLY A 1095 4.09 -21.52 21.63
C GLY A 1095 3.36 -20.70 20.57
N TYR A 1096 2.33 -21.30 20.00
CA TYR A 1096 1.54 -20.74 18.90
C TYR A 1096 0.10 -20.48 19.35
N ARG A 1097 -0.54 -19.48 18.76
CA ARG A 1097 -1.96 -19.22 19.03
C ARG A 1097 -2.82 -20.33 18.45
N VAL A 1098 -3.98 -20.58 19.07
CA VAL A 1098 -4.90 -21.64 18.65
C VAL A 1098 -6.15 -21.02 18.06
N TRP A 1099 -6.48 -21.41 16.83
CA TRP A 1099 -7.72 -21.02 16.17
C TRP A 1099 -8.93 -21.33 17.05
N GLY A 1100 -9.82 -20.36 17.22
CA GLY A 1100 -11.03 -20.48 18.05
C GLY A 1100 -10.82 -20.37 19.56
N ILE A 1101 -9.58 -20.21 20.05
CA ILE A 1101 -9.30 -19.91 21.47
C ILE A 1101 -8.60 -18.56 21.62
N SER A 1102 -7.48 -18.36 20.90
CA SER A 1102 -6.65 -17.15 20.95
C SER A 1102 -6.32 -16.55 19.59
N TYR A 1103 -6.91 -17.09 18.53
CA TYR A 1103 -6.78 -16.58 17.17
C TYR A 1103 -8.09 -16.74 16.40
N GLY A 1104 -8.34 -15.78 15.50
CA GLY A 1104 -9.57 -15.67 14.72
C GLY A 1104 -10.59 -14.69 15.30
N THR A 1105 -11.52 -14.28 14.44
CA THR A 1105 -12.57 -13.31 14.73
C THR A 1105 -13.91 -13.83 14.19
N SER A 1106 -15.00 -13.58 14.91
CA SER A 1106 -16.37 -13.77 14.40
C SER A 1106 -17.34 -12.82 15.09
N ALA A 1107 -18.51 -12.59 14.49
CA ALA A 1107 -19.55 -11.74 15.06
C ALA A 1107 -20.04 -12.21 16.46
N LEU A 1108 -19.90 -13.51 16.79
CA LEU A 1108 -20.38 -14.08 18.06
C LEU A 1108 -19.29 -14.33 19.09
N THR A 1109 -18.06 -14.59 18.66
CA THR A 1109 -16.91 -14.86 19.55
C THR A 1109 -16.07 -13.61 19.81
N GLY A 1110 -16.22 -12.57 18.99
CA GLY A 1110 -15.38 -11.36 19.04
C GLY A 1110 -13.96 -11.62 18.54
N ASP A 1111 -13.06 -10.69 18.82
CA ASP A 1111 -11.63 -10.83 18.54
C ASP A 1111 -10.95 -11.64 19.66
N LEU A 1112 -10.42 -12.80 19.28
CA LEU A 1112 -9.74 -13.71 20.21
C LEU A 1112 -8.26 -13.37 20.42
N SER A 1113 -7.68 -12.42 19.67
CA SER A 1113 -6.28 -12.02 19.81
C SER A 1113 -5.94 -11.51 21.23
N VAL A 1114 -6.95 -11.01 21.95
CA VAL A 1114 -6.87 -10.55 23.35
C VAL A 1114 -6.69 -11.69 24.37
N VAL A 1115 -6.92 -12.95 23.99
CA VAL A 1115 -6.71 -14.10 24.86
C VAL A 1115 -5.26 -14.57 24.72
N PRO A 1116 -4.42 -14.43 25.76
CA PRO A 1116 -3.01 -14.79 25.68
C PRO A 1116 -2.83 -16.30 25.94
N PHE A 1117 -3.37 -17.12 25.04
CA PHE A 1117 -3.22 -18.58 25.07
C PHE A 1117 -2.32 -19.03 23.92
N PHE A 1118 -1.22 -19.69 24.27
CA PHE A 1118 -0.26 -20.22 23.31
C PHE A 1118 0.09 -21.65 23.71
N ILE A 1119 0.30 -22.53 22.75
CA ILE A 1119 0.67 -23.92 23.02
C ILE A 1119 1.85 -24.31 22.13
N ASP A 1120 2.84 -24.98 22.69
CA ASP A 1120 3.95 -25.52 21.90
C ASP A 1120 3.50 -26.72 21.04
N ASP A 1121 4.22 -26.96 19.95
CA ASP A 1121 3.87 -27.97 18.96
C ASP A 1121 3.77 -29.38 19.53
N GLU A 1122 4.66 -29.73 20.46
CA GLU A 1122 4.72 -31.04 21.12
C GLU A 1122 3.45 -31.26 21.96
N THR A 1123 3.11 -30.31 22.81
CA THR A 1123 1.92 -30.39 23.67
C THR A 1123 0.63 -30.31 22.85
N ALA A 1124 0.61 -29.52 21.78
CA ALA A 1124 -0.53 -29.45 20.87
C ALA A 1124 -0.76 -30.78 20.14
N ALA A 1125 0.31 -31.43 19.66
CA ALA A 1125 0.20 -32.74 19.01
C ALA A 1125 -0.33 -33.81 19.98
N ALA A 1126 0.07 -33.74 21.26
CA ALA A 1126 -0.43 -34.63 22.31
C ALA A 1126 -1.94 -34.42 22.58
N ILE A 1127 -2.38 -33.17 22.69
CA ILE A 1127 -3.75 -32.84 23.12
C ILE A 1127 -4.75 -32.81 21.96
N LEU A 1128 -4.39 -32.17 20.85
CA LEU A 1128 -5.24 -32.02 19.66
C LEU A 1128 -5.08 -33.20 18.68
N GLY A 1129 -4.01 -33.98 18.83
CA GLY A 1129 -3.55 -34.92 17.83
C GLY A 1129 -2.66 -34.26 16.76
N PRO A 1130 -1.82 -35.03 16.04
CA PRO A 1130 -0.93 -34.47 15.02
C PRO A 1130 -1.67 -33.63 13.96
N THR A 1131 -2.80 -34.13 13.47
CA THR A 1131 -3.64 -33.42 12.50
C THR A 1131 -4.30 -32.18 13.10
N GLY A 1132 -4.87 -32.29 14.30
CA GLY A 1132 -5.48 -31.14 14.99
C GLY A 1132 -4.47 -30.05 15.33
N ALA A 1133 -3.23 -30.41 15.66
CA ALA A 1133 -2.14 -29.46 15.89
C ALA A 1133 -1.69 -28.78 14.59
N GLN A 1134 -1.66 -29.48 13.47
CA GLN A 1134 -1.38 -28.86 12.17
C GLN A 1134 -2.49 -27.89 11.75
N ASP A 1135 -3.74 -28.26 11.98
CA ASP A 1135 -4.90 -27.49 11.56
C ASP A 1135 -5.11 -26.26 12.47
N LEU A 1136 -5.07 -26.44 13.79
CA LEU A 1136 -5.55 -25.41 14.72
C LEU A 1136 -4.46 -24.47 15.23
N LEU A 1137 -3.17 -24.76 15.00
CA LEU A 1137 -2.09 -23.85 15.39
C LEU A 1137 -1.80 -22.80 14.32
N LYS A 1138 -1.78 -21.54 14.74
CA LYS A 1138 -1.28 -20.45 13.89
C LYS A 1138 0.23 -20.34 14.05
N ARG A 1139 0.96 -21.03 13.16
CA ARG A 1139 2.43 -21.01 13.08
C ARG A 1139 2.99 -19.77 12.40
#